data_AF-A0A2V8WSJ9-F1
#
_entry.id   AF-A0A2V8WSJ9-F1
#
_cell.length_a   1.000
_cell.length_b   1.000
_cell.length_c   1.000
_cell.angle_alpha   90.00
_cell.angle_beta   90.00
_cell.angle_gamma   90.00
#
_symmetry.space_group_name_H-M   'P 1'
#
loop_
_entity.id
_entity.type
_entity.pdbx_description
1 polymer ?
#
loop_
_entity_poly.entity_id
_entity_poly.type
_entity_poly.pdbx_seq_one_letter_code
_entity_poly.pdbx_strand_id
1 'polypeptide(L)'
;MTAFRPHGILFVSGADMNLYRISFVAVLAGAFGAATLAKTTQDSVPARKTEASTVPQEQFVLPNSALPKKDSVRAEAYFNYTMGHIYEQQYEATSRAEYATSAIEAYKKAYALDPKSPVIGERLAEMYWKAQRIREAVAEAQEILKRNPDDVQSRRLLGRIYLRSLGDLSSGSGQSETVGRAIEQYREINRLDPTDTESALWLARLYRLKNEHDKAEQVLRGILKTDPENELAVEQLTQLLMDEGKSAEAVALLEGTAGHSPSPVLLDLLGDAYTQAHDLAKAEQAYRKAQELDPSELSHQRGLGQTLLAEEKYAEALAVFQKLSDLMPDDSDVYLRIAQIYRELHQLDKAESNLVKARQYAPGSLEVMYNEAMLYQAQGRYEDAIRVLSDGVTGVKAQPAAQPTRRRSLAILYQQLGQLYRDTQNYQAAVFTYEELGRLGEEEDRRARMMIMDTYRAAKDLPKALAAGKEALGKYPADPSIRASHALLLGESGQTEDAVKILRAQLRGNEADREVYLNIAQVYERGRRYKEAEESVRAAEVLPGQARDNEMVWFLLGAIYERQKFFDKAEEQFRKVLAVNPKSAPVLNYYGYMLGDLGIRLDEAEALVQRALKEEPFSGAYLDSLGWIYFKQGKLAASETTLRKAVERESHDATIHSHLGDLYAKMGRGDLAAAEWEKSLNEWRRSLPADVEPEKVAELEKKLSQSKRRLAQKSTSSVAKP
;
A
#
# COMPACT_ATOMS: atom_id res chain seq x y z
N MET A 1 15.34 -5.40 7.88
CA MET A 1 16.53 -4.53 7.85
C MET A 1 17.74 -5.39 7.53
N THR A 2 18.17 -5.41 6.28
CA THR A 2 19.45 -6.03 5.89
C THR A 2 20.48 -4.92 5.79
N ALA A 3 21.35 -4.80 6.79
CA ALA A 3 22.49 -3.90 6.73
C ALA A 3 23.38 -4.29 5.53
N PHE A 4 23.69 -3.33 4.66
CA PHE A 4 24.69 -3.51 3.62
C PHE A 4 26.04 -3.73 4.28
N ARG A 5 26.58 -4.95 4.14
CA ARG A 5 27.91 -5.26 4.66
C ARG A 5 28.93 -4.44 3.86
N PRO A 6 29.89 -3.78 4.52
CA PRO A 6 30.98 -3.08 3.82
C PRO A 6 31.83 -4.01 2.94
N HIS A 7 31.71 -5.34 3.08
CA HIS A 7 32.50 -6.35 2.36
C HIS A 7 31.69 -7.30 1.49
N GLY A 8 30.44 -6.97 1.18
CA GLY A 8 29.67 -7.73 0.21
C GLY A 8 28.32 -7.09 -0.09
N ILE A 9 28.11 -6.70 -1.34
CA ILE A 9 26.83 -6.22 -1.84
C ILE A 9 26.02 -7.45 -2.21
N LEU A 10 24.91 -7.69 -1.53
CA LEU A 10 23.99 -8.74 -1.93
C LEU A 10 22.56 -8.24 -1.74
N PHE A 11 21.92 -7.94 -2.87
CA PHE A 11 20.49 -7.68 -2.91
C PHE A 11 19.78 -9.02 -2.98
N VAL A 12 18.85 -9.21 -2.04
CA VAL A 12 17.68 -10.04 -2.28
C VAL A 12 16.65 -9.08 -2.85
N SER A 13 16.00 -9.42 -3.97
CA SER A 13 14.81 -8.70 -4.40
C SER A 13 13.73 -8.92 -3.34
N GLY A 14 13.74 -8.10 -2.29
CA GLY A 14 12.51 -7.80 -1.59
C GLY A 14 11.63 -7.16 -2.63
N ALA A 15 10.53 -7.81 -3.00
CA ALA A 15 9.45 -7.09 -3.63
C ALA A 15 9.21 -5.88 -2.73
N ASP A 16 9.51 -4.68 -3.21
CA ASP A 16 9.10 -3.45 -2.59
C ASP A 16 7.58 -3.55 -2.48
N MET A 17 7.12 -3.96 -1.31
CA MET A 17 5.77 -3.68 -0.91
C MET A 17 5.77 -2.18 -0.68
N ASN A 18 5.44 -1.45 -1.75
CA ASN A 18 4.47 -0.37 -1.63
C ASN A 18 3.26 -1.00 -0.91
N LEU A 19 3.32 -1.01 0.42
CA LEU A 19 2.15 -0.86 1.24
C LEU A 19 1.61 0.51 0.84
N TYR A 20 0.92 0.56 -0.31
CA TYR A 20 -0.19 1.48 -0.49
C TYR A 20 -0.89 1.47 0.85
N ARG A 21 -0.96 2.65 1.47
CA ARG A 21 -1.78 2.90 2.65
C ARG A 21 -2.98 1.99 2.52
N ILE A 22 -3.14 1.06 3.46
CA ILE A 22 -4.42 0.38 3.61
C ILE A 22 -5.33 1.48 4.16
N SER A 23 -5.73 2.40 3.29
CA SER A 23 -6.95 3.16 3.48
C SER A 23 -8.00 2.07 3.46
N PHE A 24 -8.48 1.70 4.65
CA PHE A 24 -9.80 1.12 4.77
C PHE A 24 -10.73 2.15 4.11
N VAL A 25 -11.01 1.97 2.81
CA VAL A 25 -12.21 2.52 2.22
C VAL A 25 -13.32 1.75 2.90
N ALA A 26 -13.77 2.28 4.03
CA ALA A 26 -15.10 2.01 4.51
C ALA A 26 -16.00 2.38 3.32
N VAL A 27 -16.57 1.36 2.67
CA VAL A 27 -17.79 1.56 1.89
C VAL A 27 -18.82 2.02 2.91
N LEU A 28 -18.90 3.34 3.13
CA LEU A 28 -20.00 3.97 3.84
C LEU A 28 -21.24 3.72 2.98
N ALA A 29 -21.93 2.62 3.28
CA ALA A 29 -23.35 2.53 3.05
C ALA A 29 -24.02 3.59 3.96
N GLY A 30 -24.20 4.80 3.44
CA GLY A 30 -24.65 5.93 4.25
C GLY A 30 -25.15 7.12 3.44
N ALA A 31 -26.25 6.94 2.69
CA ALA A 31 -27.11 8.04 2.27
C ALA A 31 -28.57 7.58 2.20
N PHE A 32 -29.16 7.26 3.35
CA PHE A 32 -30.60 7.39 3.55
C PHE A 32 -30.83 8.60 4.47
N GLY A 33 -30.98 9.77 3.86
CA GLY A 33 -31.47 10.96 4.56
C GLY A 33 -32.95 10.78 4.87
N ALA A 34 -33.27 10.45 6.12
CA ALA A 34 -34.61 10.63 6.66
C ALA A 34 -34.81 12.13 6.93
N ALA A 35 -35.69 12.77 6.16
CA ALA A 35 -36.15 14.12 6.46
C ALA A 35 -36.97 14.10 7.76
N THR A 36 -36.39 14.64 8.83
CA THR A 36 -37.08 14.97 10.07
C THR A 36 -37.81 16.30 9.87
N LEU A 37 -39.14 16.25 9.74
CA LEU A 37 -39.97 17.45 9.71
C LEU A 37 -40.19 17.95 11.14
N ALA A 38 -39.64 19.15 11.39
CA ALA A 38 -39.82 19.90 12.62
C ALA A 38 -41.30 20.24 12.87
N LYS A 39 -41.74 20.00 14.11
CA LYS A 39 -42.98 20.51 14.70
C LYS A 39 -43.05 22.02 14.53
N THR A 40 -44.02 22.49 13.77
CA THR A 40 -44.54 23.86 13.91
C THR A 40 -45.95 23.81 14.48
N THR A 41 -46.16 24.71 15.43
CA THR A 41 -47.25 24.82 16.38
C THR A 41 -48.58 25.15 15.71
N GLN A 42 -49.64 24.45 16.13
CA GLN A 42 -51.03 24.80 15.85
C GLN A 42 -51.35 26.16 16.49
N ASP A 43 -51.68 27.15 15.66
CA ASP A 43 -52.54 28.25 16.06
C ASP A 43 -53.88 28.13 15.35
N SER A 44 -54.93 28.08 16.17
CA SER A 44 -56.34 27.94 15.83
C SER A 44 -56.97 29.28 15.44
N VAL A 45 -57.68 29.35 14.31
CA VAL A 45 -58.68 30.39 13.98
C VAL A 45 -59.81 29.75 13.13
N PRO A 46 -61.10 30.15 13.30
CA PRO A 46 -62.20 29.20 13.39
C PRO A 46 -62.99 28.96 12.10
N ALA A 47 -63.80 27.90 12.16
CA ALA A 47 -64.81 27.53 11.17
C ALA A 47 -65.73 28.71 10.80
N ARG A 48 -65.69 29.11 9.52
CA ARG A 48 -66.70 29.98 8.92
C ARG A 48 -67.81 29.09 8.36
N LYS A 49 -68.99 29.18 8.98
CA LYS A 49 -70.26 28.72 8.39
C LYS A 49 -70.48 29.48 7.09
N THR A 50 -70.68 28.77 5.99
CA THR A 50 -71.29 29.34 4.78
C THR A 50 -72.58 28.61 4.52
N GLU A 51 -73.65 29.37 4.68
CA GLU A 51 -75.03 29.05 4.34
C GLU A 51 -75.16 28.72 2.84
N ALA A 52 -76.14 27.86 2.56
CA ALA A 52 -76.52 27.43 1.23
C ALA A 52 -76.88 28.63 0.35
N SER A 53 -76.24 28.73 -0.81
CA SER A 53 -76.73 29.50 -1.95
C SER A 53 -76.91 28.54 -3.13
N THR A 54 -78.17 28.36 -3.50
CA THR A 54 -78.66 27.54 -4.60
C THR A 54 -78.14 28.05 -5.94
N VAL A 55 -77.33 27.24 -6.63
CA VAL A 55 -77.07 27.37 -8.07
C VAL A 55 -78.04 26.43 -8.79
N PRO A 56 -78.72 26.85 -9.87
CA PRO A 56 -79.66 25.99 -10.58
C PRO A 56 -78.95 24.77 -11.13
N GLN A 57 -79.53 23.58 -10.95
CA GLN A 57 -79.17 22.40 -11.74
C GLN A 57 -79.55 22.67 -13.20
N GLU A 58 -78.65 23.24 -13.97
CA GLU A 58 -78.66 22.98 -15.40
C GLU A 58 -78.27 21.51 -15.58
N GLN A 59 -79.26 20.71 -15.95
CA GLN A 59 -79.02 19.38 -16.49
C GLN A 59 -78.09 19.54 -17.69
N PHE A 60 -76.83 19.13 -17.52
CA PHE A 60 -75.91 18.96 -18.63
C PHE A 60 -76.43 17.78 -19.46
N VAL A 61 -77.29 18.07 -20.43
CA VAL A 61 -77.73 17.11 -21.43
C VAL A 61 -76.50 16.86 -22.31
N LEU A 62 -75.84 15.71 -22.09
CA LEU A 62 -74.85 15.20 -23.02
C LEU A 62 -75.52 15.11 -24.40
N PRO A 63 -74.95 15.72 -25.46
CA PRO A 63 -75.38 15.45 -26.82
C PRO A 63 -75.29 13.94 -27.02
N ASN A 64 -76.43 13.32 -27.29
CA ASN A 64 -76.54 11.92 -27.64
C ASN A 64 -76.06 11.75 -29.10
N SER A 65 -74.79 12.04 -29.32
CA SER A 65 -74.03 11.55 -30.46
C SER A 65 -73.12 10.49 -29.89
N ALA A 66 -73.33 9.23 -30.26
CA ALA A 66 -72.36 8.19 -29.99
C ALA A 66 -70.99 8.69 -30.48
N LEU A 67 -70.11 9.03 -29.53
CA LEU A 67 -68.72 9.32 -29.83
C LEU A 67 -68.21 8.15 -30.68
N PRO A 68 -67.55 8.40 -31.82
CA PRO A 68 -67.04 7.30 -32.63
C PRO A 68 -66.23 6.38 -31.73
N LYS A 69 -66.38 5.04 -31.86
CA LYS A 69 -65.81 4.03 -30.92
C LYS A 69 -64.38 4.31 -30.44
N LYS A 70 -63.57 4.97 -31.28
CA LYS A 70 -62.20 5.41 -31.00
C LYS A 70 -62.07 6.43 -29.85
N ASP A 71 -63.03 7.34 -29.69
CA ASP A 71 -63.04 8.37 -28.64
C ASP A 71 -63.45 7.79 -27.27
N SER A 72 -64.26 6.73 -27.25
CA SER A 72 -64.63 5.98 -26.03
C SER A 72 -63.44 5.23 -25.43
N VAL A 73 -62.62 4.58 -26.26
CA VAL A 73 -61.43 3.82 -25.81
C VAL A 73 -60.37 4.75 -25.21
N ARG A 74 -60.17 5.92 -25.81
CA ARG A 74 -59.22 6.92 -25.31
C ARG A 74 -59.65 7.48 -23.95
N ALA A 75 -60.92 7.83 -23.79
CA ALA A 75 -61.46 8.30 -22.52
C ALA A 75 -61.32 7.25 -21.41
N GLU A 76 -61.57 5.98 -21.73
CA GLU A 76 -61.43 4.86 -20.80
C GLU A 76 -59.96 4.60 -20.41
N ALA A 77 -59.02 4.73 -21.35
CA ALA A 77 -57.59 4.65 -21.06
C ALA A 77 -57.14 5.75 -20.08
N TYR A 78 -57.55 7.00 -20.31
CA TYR A 78 -57.26 8.12 -19.39
C TYR A 78 -57.88 7.92 -18.00
N PHE A 79 -59.12 7.44 -17.95
CA PHE A 79 -59.78 7.14 -16.67
C PHE A 79 -58.99 6.10 -15.87
N ASN A 80 -58.65 4.96 -16.48
CA ASN A 80 -57.89 3.91 -15.82
C ASN A 80 -56.47 4.36 -15.43
N TYR A 81 -55.81 5.17 -16.26
CA TYR A 81 -54.50 5.75 -15.94
C TYR A 81 -54.59 6.66 -14.71
N THR A 82 -55.60 7.54 -14.66
CA THR A 82 -55.81 8.46 -13.54
C THR A 82 -56.12 7.69 -12.25
N MET A 83 -56.95 6.65 -12.32
CA MET A 83 -57.20 5.77 -11.18
C MET A 83 -55.93 5.05 -10.72
N GLY A 84 -55.10 4.58 -11.64
CA GLY A 84 -53.80 4.00 -11.34
C GLY A 84 -52.92 4.96 -10.55
N HIS A 85 -52.87 6.23 -10.97
CA HIS A 85 -52.08 7.26 -10.29
C HIS A 85 -52.62 7.61 -8.90
N ILE A 86 -53.94 7.69 -8.73
CA ILE A 86 -54.54 7.91 -7.41
C ILE A 86 -54.18 6.76 -6.45
N TYR A 87 -54.26 5.51 -6.91
CA TYR A 87 -53.88 4.36 -6.10
C TYR A 87 -52.38 4.31 -5.82
N GLU A 88 -51.54 4.72 -6.77
CA GLU A 88 -50.09 4.86 -6.57
C GLU A 88 -49.79 5.86 -5.44
N GLN A 89 -50.39 7.04 -5.46
CA GLN A 89 -50.23 8.03 -4.39
C GLN A 89 -50.71 7.51 -3.02
N GLN A 90 -51.82 6.77 -3.00
CA GLN A 90 -52.30 6.12 -1.77
C GLN A 90 -51.33 5.05 -1.27
N TYR A 91 -50.71 4.29 -2.18
CA TYR A 91 -49.67 3.35 -1.82
C TYR A 91 -48.44 4.07 -1.24
N GLU A 92 -47.98 5.14 -1.86
CA GLU A 92 -46.83 5.92 -1.35
C GLU A 92 -47.10 6.52 0.03
N ALA A 93 -48.33 6.97 0.29
CA ALA A 93 -48.71 7.56 1.57
C ALA A 93 -48.90 6.52 2.69
N THR A 94 -49.27 5.28 2.36
CA THR A 94 -49.74 4.30 3.36
C THR A 94 -48.97 2.98 3.38
N SER A 95 -48.18 2.70 2.35
CA SER A 95 -47.47 1.44 2.11
C SER A 95 -48.36 0.18 2.11
N ARG A 96 -49.68 0.32 1.95
CA ARG A 96 -50.61 -0.83 1.95
C ARG A 96 -50.65 -1.54 0.61
N ALA A 97 -50.43 -2.86 0.62
CA ALA A 97 -50.38 -3.69 -0.58
C ALA A 97 -51.67 -3.67 -1.44
N GLU A 98 -52.82 -3.39 -0.83
CA GLU A 98 -54.11 -3.25 -1.51
C GLU A 98 -54.10 -2.12 -2.56
N TYR A 99 -53.46 -0.99 -2.24
CA TYR A 99 -53.34 0.16 -3.14
C TYR A 99 -52.32 -0.11 -4.24
N ALA A 100 -51.20 -0.78 -3.94
CA ALA A 100 -50.26 -1.24 -4.97
C ALA A 100 -50.94 -2.16 -5.98
N THR A 101 -51.74 -3.11 -5.50
CA THR A 101 -52.50 -4.03 -6.37
C THR A 101 -53.51 -3.27 -7.24
N SER A 102 -54.24 -2.33 -6.65
CA SER A 102 -55.23 -1.50 -7.35
C SER A 102 -54.58 -0.60 -8.40
N ALA A 103 -53.42 -0.01 -8.09
CA ALA A 103 -52.63 0.79 -9.02
C ALA A 103 -52.17 -0.03 -10.22
N ILE A 104 -51.58 -1.21 -9.98
CA ILE A 104 -51.12 -2.14 -11.02
C ILE A 104 -52.27 -2.56 -11.93
N GLU A 105 -53.41 -2.94 -11.37
CA GLU A 105 -54.56 -3.38 -12.19
C GLU A 105 -55.16 -2.23 -13.01
N ALA A 106 -55.25 -1.02 -12.45
CA ALA A 106 -55.70 0.15 -13.19
C ALA A 106 -54.73 0.54 -14.32
N TYR A 107 -53.42 0.52 -14.07
CA TYR A 107 -52.41 0.76 -15.10
C TYR A 107 -52.40 -0.35 -16.18
N LYS A 108 -52.58 -1.62 -15.82
CA LYS A 108 -52.73 -2.72 -16.80
C LYS A 108 -53.93 -2.52 -17.71
N LYS A 109 -55.09 -2.11 -17.16
CA LYS A 109 -56.28 -1.80 -17.96
C LYS A 109 -56.02 -0.63 -18.90
N ALA A 110 -55.41 0.44 -18.40
CA ALA A 110 -55.03 1.58 -19.22
C ALA A 110 -54.09 1.17 -20.36
N TYR A 111 -53.10 0.31 -20.07
CA TYR A 111 -52.11 -0.13 -21.04
C TYR A 111 -52.69 -1.12 -22.06
N ALA A 112 -53.67 -1.95 -21.69
CA ALA A 112 -54.38 -2.80 -22.63
C ALA A 112 -55.19 -1.99 -23.66
N LEU A 113 -55.71 -0.82 -23.25
CA LEU A 113 -56.47 0.10 -24.10
C LEU A 113 -55.56 0.97 -24.99
N ASP A 114 -54.35 1.29 -24.52
CA ASP A 114 -53.31 1.96 -25.33
C ASP A 114 -51.92 1.30 -25.17
N PRO A 115 -51.68 0.15 -25.83
CA PRO A 115 -50.43 -0.62 -25.68
C PRO A 115 -49.19 0.07 -26.26
N LYS A 116 -49.37 1.20 -26.96
CA LYS A 116 -48.29 1.97 -27.57
C LYS A 116 -47.88 3.18 -26.72
N SER A 117 -48.60 3.47 -25.63
CA SER A 117 -48.28 4.58 -24.75
C SER A 117 -47.06 4.27 -23.89
N PRO A 118 -45.92 4.97 -24.08
CA PRO A 118 -44.74 4.77 -23.24
C PRO A 118 -45.02 5.20 -21.79
N VAL A 119 -45.77 6.28 -21.60
CA VAL A 119 -46.11 6.83 -20.27
C VAL A 119 -46.86 5.83 -19.39
N ILE A 120 -47.80 5.05 -19.95
CA ILE A 120 -48.57 4.08 -19.17
C ILE A 120 -47.70 2.85 -18.84
N GLY A 121 -46.93 2.36 -19.82
CA GLY A 121 -46.01 1.25 -19.62
C GLY A 121 -44.94 1.58 -18.57
N GLU A 122 -44.33 2.76 -18.65
CA GLU A 122 -43.33 3.26 -17.70
C GLU A 122 -43.88 3.29 -16.26
N ARG A 123 -45.09 3.85 -16.07
CA ARG A 123 -45.75 3.90 -14.76
C ARG A 123 -46.09 2.52 -14.23
N LEU A 124 -46.53 1.60 -15.10
CA LEU A 124 -46.78 0.21 -14.71
C LEU A 124 -45.50 -0.49 -14.25
N ALA A 125 -44.40 -0.35 -15.00
CA ALA A 125 -43.10 -0.93 -14.65
C ALA A 125 -42.55 -0.35 -13.33
N GLU A 126 -42.66 0.96 -13.14
CA GLU A 126 -42.26 1.65 -11.90
C GLU A 126 -43.11 1.18 -10.71
N MET A 127 -44.42 1.02 -10.90
CA MET A 127 -45.31 0.52 -9.85
C MET A 127 -45.00 -0.93 -9.47
N TYR A 128 -44.67 -1.80 -10.45
CA TYR A 128 -44.18 -3.16 -10.16
C TYR A 128 -42.91 -3.11 -9.28
N TRP A 129 -41.97 -2.23 -9.61
CA TRP A 129 -40.74 -2.09 -8.83
C TRP A 129 -41.01 -1.61 -7.39
N LYS A 130 -41.84 -0.55 -7.23
CA LYS A 130 -42.26 -0.04 -5.91
C LYS A 130 -42.91 -1.14 -5.06
N ALA A 131 -43.76 -1.97 -5.67
CA ALA A 131 -44.41 -3.11 -5.04
C ALA A 131 -43.50 -4.34 -4.79
N GLN A 132 -42.18 -4.21 -4.97
CA GLN A 132 -41.19 -5.31 -4.86
C GLN A 132 -41.41 -6.47 -5.85
N ARG A 133 -42.16 -6.25 -6.93
CA ARG A 133 -42.41 -7.20 -8.03
C ARG A 133 -41.34 -7.06 -9.10
N ILE A 134 -40.10 -7.36 -8.72
CA ILE A 134 -38.90 -7.06 -9.53
C ILE A 134 -38.90 -7.77 -10.89
N ARG A 135 -39.36 -9.02 -10.94
CA ARG A 135 -39.40 -9.79 -12.21
C ARG A 135 -40.35 -9.15 -13.22
N GLU A 136 -41.52 -8.74 -12.77
CA GLU A 136 -42.51 -8.07 -13.61
C GLU A 136 -42.02 -6.68 -14.04
N ALA A 137 -41.39 -5.92 -13.14
CA ALA A 137 -40.81 -4.61 -13.47
C ALA A 137 -39.75 -4.71 -14.58
N VAL A 138 -38.83 -5.69 -14.48
CA VAL A 138 -37.80 -5.92 -15.50
C VAL A 138 -38.42 -6.37 -16.81
N ALA A 139 -39.37 -7.31 -16.78
CA ALA A 139 -40.02 -7.81 -18.00
C ALA A 139 -40.78 -6.71 -18.74
N GLU A 140 -41.53 -5.87 -18.01
CA GLU A 140 -42.28 -4.76 -18.59
C GLU A 140 -41.34 -3.71 -19.19
N ALA A 141 -40.32 -3.27 -18.45
CA ALA A 141 -39.34 -2.30 -18.95
C ALA A 141 -38.58 -2.82 -20.18
N GLN A 142 -38.22 -4.10 -20.22
CA GLN A 142 -37.60 -4.71 -21.41
C GLN A 142 -38.54 -4.75 -22.61
N GLU A 143 -39.83 -5.02 -22.40
CA GLU A 143 -40.82 -5.02 -23.47
C GLU A 143 -41.05 -3.61 -24.05
N ILE A 144 -41.02 -2.58 -23.20
CA ILE A 144 -41.04 -1.18 -23.65
C ILE A 144 -39.82 -0.90 -24.55
N LEU A 145 -38.62 -1.31 -24.11
CA LEU A 145 -37.38 -1.08 -24.88
C LEU A 145 -37.31 -1.86 -26.20
N LYS A 146 -38.00 -3.00 -26.33
CA LYS A 146 -38.13 -3.69 -27.62
C LYS A 146 -38.91 -2.87 -28.64
N ARG A 147 -39.89 -2.08 -28.18
CA ARG A 147 -40.76 -1.26 -29.04
C ARG A 147 -40.16 0.12 -29.26
N ASN A 148 -39.57 0.70 -28.23
CA ASN A 148 -38.90 1.99 -28.24
C ASN A 148 -37.51 1.86 -27.58
N PRO A 149 -36.46 1.52 -28.36
CA PRO A 149 -35.11 1.40 -27.83
C PRO A 149 -34.55 2.69 -27.23
N ASP A 150 -35.10 3.86 -27.57
CA ASP A 150 -34.59 5.15 -27.10
C ASP A 150 -35.36 5.70 -25.88
N ASP A 151 -36.20 4.88 -25.23
CA ASP A 151 -36.89 5.30 -23.99
C ASP A 151 -35.94 5.38 -22.78
N VAL A 152 -35.54 6.60 -22.44
CA VAL A 152 -34.62 6.89 -21.32
C VAL A 152 -35.20 6.48 -19.97
N GLN A 153 -36.52 6.60 -19.75
CA GLN A 153 -37.12 6.31 -18.44
C GLN A 153 -37.10 4.82 -18.11
N SER A 154 -37.46 3.97 -19.08
CA SER A 154 -37.35 2.51 -18.92
C SER A 154 -35.90 2.05 -18.74
N ARG A 155 -34.95 2.68 -19.46
CA ARG A 155 -33.51 2.42 -19.23
C ARG A 155 -33.08 2.81 -17.82
N ARG A 156 -33.50 3.96 -17.32
CA ARG A 156 -33.18 4.43 -15.95
C ARG A 156 -33.78 3.51 -14.89
N LEU A 157 -35.00 3.04 -15.09
CA LEU A 157 -35.62 2.05 -14.21
C LEU A 157 -34.82 0.75 -14.17
N LEU A 158 -34.48 0.17 -15.32
CA LEU A 158 -33.65 -1.04 -15.40
C LEU A 158 -32.27 -0.82 -14.77
N GLY A 159 -31.62 0.31 -15.04
CA GLY A 159 -30.34 0.69 -14.44
C GLY A 159 -30.41 0.70 -12.90
N ARG A 160 -31.43 1.36 -12.33
CA ARG A 160 -31.66 1.39 -10.86
C ARG A 160 -31.96 0.01 -10.28
N ILE A 161 -32.77 -0.80 -10.97
CA ILE A 161 -33.06 -2.18 -10.55
C ILE A 161 -31.77 -3.00 -10.49
N TYR A 162 -30.96 -2.95 -11.55
CA TYR A 162 -29.71 -3.69 -11.59
C TYR A 162 -28.71 -3.20 -10.53
N LEU A 163 -28.56 -1.89 -10.32
CA LEU A 163 -27.73 -1.35 -9.24
C LEU A 163 -28.15 -1.86 -7.87
N ARG A 164 -29.46 -1.83 -7.56
CA ARG A 164 -29.96 -2.32 -6.26
C ARG A 164 -29.67 -3.80 -6.06
N SER A 165 -29.83 -4.60 -7.11
CA SER A 165 -29.55 -6.04 -7.04
C SER A 165 -28.06 -6.37 -6.84
N LEU A 166 -27.13 -5.44 -7.10
CA LEU A 166 -25.71 -5.62 -6.77
C LEU A 166 -25.44 -5.65 -5.27
N GLY A 167 -26.26 -4.97 -4.46
CA GLY A 167 -26.13 -4.96 -2.99
C GLY A 167 -26.56 -6.28 -2.34
N ASP A 168 -27.44 -7.05 -3.01
CA ASP A 168 -27.98 -8.32 -2.49
C ASP A 168 -27.16 -9.55 -2.92
N LEU A 169 -26.26 -9.39 -3.90
CA LEU A 169 -25.46 -10.49 -4.45
C LEU A 169 -24.19 -10.70 -3.64
N SER A 170 -24.09 -11.86 -2.98
CA SER A 170 -22.82 -12.35 -2.43
C SER A 170 -21.91 -12.84 -3.57
N SER A 171 -20.64 -12.44 -3.51
CA SER A 171 -19.58 -12.58 -4.52
C SER A 171 -19.70 -13.82 -5.41
N GLY A 172 -20.16 -13.65 -6.65
CA GLY A 172 -20.38 -14.74 -7.62
C GLY A 172 -20.56 -14.26 -9.06
N SER A 173 -20.59 -15.19 -10.03
CA SER A 173 -20.71 -14.93 -11.47
C SER A 173 -21.93 -14.09 -11.87
N GLY A 174 -23.02 -14.16 -11.10
CA GLY A 174 -24.22 -13.34 -11.30
C GLY A 174 -24.00 -11.84 -11.06
N GLN A 175 -23.00 -11.46 -10.26
CA GLN A 175 -22.65 -10.05 -10.03
C GLN A 175 -22.07 -9.42 -11.30
N SER A 176 -21.16 -10.12 -11.99
CA SER A 176 -20.53 -9.62 -13.23
C SER A 176 -21.55 -9.43 -14.36
N GLU A 177 -22.49 -10.36 -14.53
CA GLU A 177 -23.56 -10.23 -15.52
C GLU A 177 -24.48 -9.04 -15.21
N THR A 178 -24.85 -8.87 -13.93
CA THR A 178 -25.71 -7.78 -13.48
C THR A 178 -25.04 -6.41 -13.67
N VAL A 179 -23.74 -6.29 -13.36
CA VAL A 179 -22.94 -5.10 -13.67
C VAL A 179 -22.95 -4.81 -15.16
N GLY A 180 -22.78 -5.83 -16.01
CA GLY A 180 -22.83 -5.69 -17.47
C GLY A 180 -24.16 -5.13 -17.96
N ARG A 181 -25.28 -5.62 -17.43
CA ARG A 181 -26.63 -5.11 -17.77
C ARG A 181 -26.85 -3.67 -17.29
N ALA A 182 -26.36 -3.33 -16.10
CA ALA A 182 -26.43 -1.96 -15.59
C ALA A 182 -25.63 -0.99 -16.48
N ILE A 183 -24.39 -1.37 -16.85
CA ILE A 183 -23.54 -0.58 -17.76
C ILE A 183 -24.25 -0.34 -19.08
N GLU A 184 -24.88 -1.37 -19.67
CA GLU A 184 -25.61 -1.22 -20.92
C GLU A 184 -26.69 -0.12 -20.82
N GLN A 185 -27.48 -0.13 -19.73
CA GLN A 185 -28.55 0.86 -19.57
C GLN A 185 -27.99 2.28 -19.41
N TYR A 186 -27.04 2.49 -18.51
CA TYR A 186 -26.47 3.82 -18.28
C TYR A 186 -25.65 4.34 -19.46
N ARG A 187 -25.01 3.45 -20.24
CA ARG A 187 -24.32 3.83 -21.49
C ARG A 187 -25.31 4.36 -22.53
N GLU A 188 -26.44 3.69 -22.72
CA GLU A 188 -27.46 4.16 -23.65
C GLU A 188 -28.14 5.44 -23.14
N ILE A 189 -28.38 5.59 -21.83
CA ILE A 189 -28.86 6.86 -21.27
C ILE A 189 -27.87 7.99 -21.58
N ASN A 190 -26.58 7.81 -21.31
CA ASN A 190 -25.55 8.81 -21.58
C ASN A 190 -25.42 9.15 -23.09
N ARG A 191 -25.76 8.20 -23.99
CA ARG A 191 -25.82 8.46 -25.44
C ARG A 191 -27.04 9.30 -25.83
N LEU A 192 -28.19 9.03 -25.21
CA LEU A 192 -29.48 9.65 -25.53
C LEU A 192 -29.65 11.01 -24.87
N ASP A 193 -29.18 11.15 -23.64
CA ASP A 193 -29.21 12.35 -22.83
C ASP A 193 -27.82 12.58 -22.19
N PRO A 194 -26.88 13.19 -22.93
CA PRO A 194 -25.55 13.52 -22.41
C PRO A 194 -25.55 14.54 -21.27
N THR A 195 -26.70 15.17 -20.98
CA THR A 195 -26.83 16.15 -19.87
C THR A 195 -27.23 15.49 -18.55
N ASP A 196 -27.65 14.22 -18.58
CA ASP A 196 -27.94 13.41 -17.39
C ASP A 196 -26.64 13.01 -16.67
N THR A 197 -26.13 13.96 -15.89
CA THR A 197 -24.90 13.81 -15.13
C THR A 197 -25.00 12.70 -14.08
N GLU A 198 -26.17 12.50 -13.48
CA GLU A 198 -26.38 11.43 -12.49
C GLU A 198 -26.14 10.06 -13.11
N SER A 199 -26.75 9.81 -14.28
CA SER A 199 -26.57 8.57 -15.04
C SER A 199 -25.12 8.39 -15.52
N ALA A 200 -24.46 9.46 -15.94
CA ALA A 200 -23.05 9.43 -16.33
C ALA A 200 -22.10 9.10 -15.14
N LEU A 201 -22.35 9.68 -13.96
CA LEU A 201 -21.60 9.35 -12.74
C LEU A 201 -21.79 7.88 -12.33
N TRP A 202 -23.01 7.33 -12.44
CA TRP A 202 -23.26 5.90 -12.22
C TRP A 202 -22.53 5.01 -13.24
N LEU A 203 -22.51 5.41 -14.52
CA LEU A 203 -21.76 4.70 -15.56
C LEU A 203 -20.26 4.64 -15.23
N ALA A 204 -19.66 5.76 -14.80
CA ALA A 204 -18.26 5.81 -14.42
C ALA A 204 -17.94 4.87 -13.24
N ARG A 205 -18.78 4.87 -12.18
CA ARG A 205 -18.64 3.95 -11.03
C ARG A 205 -18.73 2.49 -11.46
N LEU A 206 -19.65 2.15 -12.37
CA LEU A 206 -19.81 0.79 -12.87
C LEU A 206 -18.61 0.35 -13.72
N TYR A 207 -18.03 1.24 -14.53
CA TYR A 207 -16.79 0.96 -15.24
C TYR A 207 -15.62 0.73 -14.28
N ARG A 208 -15.48 1.53 -13.22
CA ARG A 208 -14.48 1.29 -12.15
C ARG A 208 -14.67 -0.08 -11.50
N LEU A 209 -15.91 -0.46 -11.15
CA LEU A 209 -16.21 -1.76 -10.55
C LEU A 209 -15.82 -2.94 -11.46
N LYS A 210 -15.91 -2.76 -12.78
CA LYS A 210 -15.50 -3.74 -13.79
C LYS A 210 -14.02 -3.66 -14.18
N ASN A 211 -13.24 -2.80 -13.51
CA ASN A 211 -11.83 -2.53 -13.81
C ASN A 211 -11.61 -2.01 -15.25
N GLU A 212 -12.61 -1.31 -15.81
CA GLU A 212 -12.57 -0.65 -17.13
C GLU A 212 -12.25 0.84 -16.96
N HIS A 213 -11.07 1.16 -16.40
CA HIS A 213 -10.71 2.51 -15.96
C HIS A 213 -10.70 3.56 -17.07
N ASP A 214 -10.16 3.24 -18.25
CA ASP A 214 -10.14 4.15 -19.41
C ASP A 214 -11.53 4.69 -19.78
N LYS A 215 -12.55 3.82 -19.68
CA LYS A 215 -13.93 4.21 -19.99
C LYS A 215 -14.54 5.05 -18.87
N ALA A 216 -14.22 4.75 -17.62
CA ALA A 216 -14.64 5.58 -16.49
C ALA A 216 -14.06 7.00 -16.62
N GLU A 217 -12.76 7.09 -16.92
CA GLU A 217 -12.06 8.36 -17.16
C GLU A 217 -12.70 9.14 -18.30
N GLN A 218 -12.99 8.49 -19.43
CA GLN A 218 -13.64 9.12 -20.59
C GLN A 218 -15.01 9.73 -20.23
N VAL A 219 -15.82 9.01 -19.45
CA VAL A 219 -17.15 9.51 -19.03
C VAL A 219 -17.01 10.71 -18.10
N LEU A 220 -16.11 10.64 -17.11
CA LEU A 220 -15.89 11.71 -16.14
C LEU A 220 -15.34 12.98 -16.78
N ARG A 221 -14.35 12.85 -17.69
CA ARG A 221 -13.85 13.99 -18.48
C ARG A 221 -14.92 14.55 -19.42
N GLY A 222 -15.85 13.71 -19.87
CA GLY A 222 -17.03 14.13 -20.64
C GLY A 222 -17.91 15.09 -19.85
N ILE A 223 -18.22 14.75 -18.59
CA ILE A 223 -18.99 15.62 -17.67
C ILE A 223 -18.26 16.94 -17.46
N LEU A 224 -16.95 16.88 -17.14
CA LEU A 224 -16.15 18.08 -16.86
C LEU A 224 -15.93 18.99 -18.07
N LYS A 225 -16.14 18.50 -19.29
CA LYS A 225 -16.12 19.34 -20.49
C LYS A 225 -17.35 20.25 -20.57
N THR A 226 -18.50 19.78 -20.08
CA THR A 226 -19.76 20.54 -20.08
C THR A 226 -19.98 21.32 -18.79
N ASP A 227 -19.51 20.77 -17.67
CA ASP A 227 -19.62 21.35 -16.33
C ASP A 227 -18.26 21.19 -15.60
N PRO A 228 -17.30 22.10 -15.84
CA PRO A 228 -15.94 22.00 -15.26
C PRO A 228 -15.90 22.06 -13.73
N GLU A 229 -16.95 22.58 -13.10
CA GLU A 229 -17.06 22.79 -11.66
C GLU A 229 -17.88 21.67 -10.97
N ASN A 230 -18.20 20.59 -11.70
CA ASN A 230 -18.94 19.48 -11.16
C ASN A 230 -18.15 18.72 -10.08
N GLU A 231 -18.36 19.08 -8.81
CA GLU A 231 -17.59 18.55 -7.67
C GLU A 231 -17.56 17.01 -7.64
N LEU A 232 -18.69 16.34 -7.90
CA LEU A 232 -18.80 14.88 -7.88
C LEU A 232 -18.01 14.20 -9.01
N ALA A 233 -17.93 14.82 -10.19
CA ALA A 233 -17.13 14.31 -11.30
C ALA A 233 -15.64 14.53 -11.05
N VAL A 234 -15.26 15.69 -10.48
CA VAL A 234 -13.87 15.98 -10.07
C VAL A 234 -13.42 15.01 -8.99
N GLU A 235 -14.25 14.75 -7.98
CA GLU A 235 -13.97 13.78 -6.92
C GLU A 235 -13.70 12.39 -7.51
N GLN A 236 -14.64 11.86 -8.32
CA GLN A 236 -14.49 10.52 -8.88
C GLN A 236 -13.33 10.38 -9.84
N LEU A 237 -13.04 11.43 -10.63
CA LEU A 237 -11.90 11.42 -11.55
C LEU A 237 -10.59 11.49 -10.78
N THR A 238 -10.51 12.35 -9.76
CA THR A 238 -9.36 12.41 -8.86
C THR A 238 -9.10 11.05 -8.23
N GLN A 239 -10.10 10.43 -7.62
CA GLN A 239 -9.94 9.10 -7.00
C GLN A 239 -9.47 8.05 -8.01
N LEU A 240 -10.03 8.06 -9.23
CA LEU A 240 -9.59 7.17 -10.30
C LEU A 240 -8.11 7.39 -10.69
N LEU A 241 -7.71 8.64 -10.90
CA LEU A 241 -6.33 9.00 -11.23
C LEU A 241 -5.37 8.60 -10.10
N MET A 242 -5.77 8.78 -8.85
CA MET A 242 -4.99 8.41 -7.67
C MET A 242 -4.83 6.89 -7.54
N ASP A 243 -5.89 6.12 -7.78
CA ASP A 243 -5.86 4.65 -7.82
C ASP A 243 -4.91 4.12 -8.92
N GLU A 244 -4.80 4.84 -10.04
CA GLU A 244 -3.89 4.51 -11.14
C GLU A 244 -2.47 5.06 -10.95
N GLY A 245 -2.20 5.75 -9.84
CA GLY A 245 -0.90 6.38 -9.58
C GLY A 245 -0.60 7.62 -10.41
N LYS A 246 -1.58 8.16 -11.13
CA LYS A 246 -1.52 9.41 -11.92
C LYS A 246 -1.68 10.66 -11.02
N SER A 247 -0.96 10.71 -9.90
CA SER A 247 -1.13 11.76 -8.88
C SER A 247 -0.84 13.17 -9.40
N ALA A 248 0.09 13.33 -10.35
CA ALA A 248 0.36 14.64 -10.95
C ALA A 248 -0.84 15.19 -11.76
N GLU A 249 -1.57 14.31 -12.47
CA GLU A 249 -2.78 14.71 -13.18
C GLU A 249 -3.92 15.04 -12.21
N ALA A 250 -4.05 14.26 -11.13
CA ALA A 250 -5.02 14.52 -10.07
C ALA A 250 -4.78 15.89 -9.41
N VAL A 251 -3.52 16.22 -9.09
CA VAL A 251 -3.13 17.53 -8.57
C VAL A 251 -3.50 18.65 -9.55
N ALA A 252 -3.16 18.52 -10.83
CA ALA A 252 -3.45 19.55 -11.83
C ALA A 252 -4.95 19.79 -12.01
N LEU A 253 -5.75 18.72 -11.99
CA LEU A 253 -7.21 18.80 -12.03
C LEU A 253 -7.75 19.58 -10.82
N LEU A 254 -7.33 19.20 -9.61
CA LEU A 254 -7.81 19.82 -8.37
C LEU A 254 -7.31 21.26 -8.19
N GLU A 255 -6.06 21.58 -8.53
CA GLU A 255 -5.55 22.96 -8.53
C GLU A 255 -6.39 23.84 -9.47
N GLY A 256 -6.77 23.30 -10.64
CA GLY A 256 -7.64 23.94 -11.61
C GLY A 256 -9.03 24.23 -11.04
N THR A 257 -9.71 23.25 -10.44
CA THR A 257 -11.08 23.43 -9.92
C THR A 257 -11.11 24.18 -8.59
N ALA A 258 -10.33 23.75 -7.59
CA ALA A 258 -10.32 24.34 -6.25
C ALA A 258 -9.76 25.78 -6.22
N GLY A 259 -9.01 26.17 -7.25
CA GLY A 259 -8.61 27.57 -7.46
C GLY A 259 -9.77 28.51 -7.78
N HIS A 260 -10.83 28.01 -8.42
CA HIS A 260 -12.02 28.78 -8.81
C HIS A 260 -13.18 28.59 -7.83
N SER A 261 -13.49 27.34 -7.46
CA SER A 261 -14.52 27.00 -6.47
C SER A 261 -13.93 26.12 -5.35
N PRO A 262 -13.31 26.73 -4.33
CA PRO A 262 -12.80 25.98 -3.20
C PRO A 262 -13.94 25.41 -2.35
N SER A 263 -13.91 24.11 -2.10
CA SER A 263 -14.74 23.44 -1.09
C SER A 263 -13.87 22.63 -0.12
N PRO A 264 -14.33 22.35 1.11
CA PRO A 264 -13.59 21.51 2.04
C PRO A 264 -13.22 20.15 1.44
N VAL A 265 -14.15 19.53 0.70
CA VAL A 265 -13.96 18.21 0.05
C VAL A 265 -12.86 18.26 -1.02
N LEU A 266 -12.89 19.26 -1.91
CA LEU A 266 -11.87 19.38 -2.95
C LEU A 266 -10.48 19.71 -2.38
N LEU A 267 -10.41 20.49 -1.31
CA LEU A 267 -9.16 20.78 -0.61
C LEU A 267 -8.60 19.57 0.13
N ASP A 268 -9.46 18.73 0.72
CA ASP A 268 -9.08 17.46 1.34
C ASP A 268 -8.46 16.52 0.31
N LEU A 269 -9.15 16.34 -0.84
CA LEU A 269 -8.65 15.56 -1.96
C LEU A 269 -7.36 16.12 -2.55
N LEU A 270 -7.19 17.44 -2.56
CA LEU A 270 -5.96 18.09 -2.99
C LEU A 270 -4.82 17.80 -2.01
N GLY A 271 -5.11 17.79 -0.70
CA GLY A 271 -4.21 17.31 0.33
C GLY A 271 -3.78 15.85 0.10
N ASP A 272 -4.73 14.96 -0.18
CA ASP A 272 -4.47 13.55 -0.50
C ASP A 272 -3.59 13.43 -1.76
N ALA A 273 -3.92 14.17 -2.81
CA ALA A 273 -3.21 14.17 -4.09
C ALA A 273 -1.77 14.63 -3.97
N TYR A 274 -1.53 15.75 -3.29
CA TYR A 274 -0.18 16.21 -2.98
C TYR A 274 0.58 15.21 -2.10
N THR A 275 -0.09 14.58 -1.13
CA THR A 275 0.54 13.59 -0.27
C THR A 275 1.01 12.38 -1.06
N GLN A 276 0.20 11.85 -1.98
CA GLN A 276 0.62 10.74 -2.86
C GLN A 276 1.68 11.17 -3.88
N ALA A 277 1.63 12.43 -4.35
CA ALA A 277 2.67 13.02 -5.18
C ALA A 277 3.97 13.35 -4.40
N HIS A 278 4.00 13.11 -3.08
CA HIS A 278 5.08 13.47 -2.17
C HIS A 278 5.42 14.98 -2.10
N ASP A 279 4.50 15.87 -2.53
CA ASP A 279 4.59 17.32 -2.30
C ASP A 279 3.94 17.67 -0.95
N LEU A 280 4.58 17.17 0.12
CA LEU A 280 3.97 17.18 1.45
C LEU A 280 3.68 18.60 1.96
N ALA A 281 4.57 19.56 1.66
CA ALA A 281 4.39 20.94 2.08
C ALA A 281 3.11 21.59 1.51
N LYS A 282 2.75 21.27 0.25
CA LYS A 282 1.48 21.73 -0.32
C LYS A 282 0.29 20.92 0.23
N ALA A 283 0.47 19.64 0.50
CA ALA A 283 -0.56 18.84 1.16
C ALA A 283 -0.94 19.44 2.52
N GLU A 284 0.05 19.82 3.34
CA GLU A 284 -0.18 20.47 4.62
C GLU A 284 -1.01 21.75 4.46
N GLN A 285 -0.67 22.60 3.49
CA GLN A 285 -1.41 23.84 3.21
C GLN A 285 -2.87 23.55 2.80
N ALA A 286 -3.09 22.54 1.96
CA ALA A 286 -4.42 22.15 1.50
C ALA A 286 -5.30 21.68 2.66
N TYR A 287 -4.81 20.77 3.52
CA TYR A 287 -5.58 20.29 4.67
C TYR A 287 -5.83 21.39 5.72
N ARG A 288 -4.86 22.28 5.96
CA ARG A 288 -5.09 23.41 6.87
C ARG A 288 -6.21 24.31 6.36
N LYS A 289 -6.25 24.58 5.05
CA LYS A 289 -7.33 25.35 4.41
C LYS A 289 -8.67 24.60 4.46
N ALA A 290 -8.69 23.28 4.26
CA ALA A 290 -9.89 22.47 4.43
C ALA A 290 -10.44 22.56 5.86
N GLN A 291 -9.57 22.43 6.86
CA GLN A 291 -9.90 22.56 8.28
C GLN A 291 -10.39 23.98 8.66
N GLU A 292 -9.91 25.02 8.00
CA GLU A 292 -10.40 26.39 8.20
C GLU A 292 -11.84 26.57 7.68
N LEU A 293 -12.17 25.93 6.55
CA LEU A 293 -13.51 25.99 5.95
C LEU A 293 -14.52 25.10 6.68
N ASP A 294 -14.10 23.92 7.13
CA ASP A 294 -14.90 23.01 7.96
C ASP A 294 -14.08 22.48 9.15
N PRO A 295 -14.13 23.16 10.31
CA PRO A 295 -13.42 22.72 11.51
C PRO A 295 -14.02 21.47 12.17
N SER A 296 -15.25 21.09 11.80
CA SER A 296 -15.98 19.98 12.42
C SER A 296 -15.67 18.63 11.79
N GLU A 297 -15.24 18.65 10.51
CA GLU A 297 -14.87 17.44 9.79
C GLU A 297 -13.50 16.92 10.25
N LEU A 298 -13.48 15.67 10.73
CA LEU A 298 -12.30 15.06 11.34
C LEU A 298 -11.37 14.44 10.28
N SER A 299 -11.87 14.16 9.07
CA SER A 299 -11.04 13.63 7.98
C SER A 299 -9.88 14.57 7.63
N HIS A 300 -10.13 15.88 7.59
CA HIS A 300 -9.13 16.91 7.30
C HIS A 300 -7.99 16.91 8.34
N GLN A 301 -8.35 16.76 9.61
CA GLN A 301 -7.37 16.69 10.71
C GLN A 301 -6.56 15.40 10.64
N ARG A 302 -7.19 14.27 10.28
CA ARG A 302 -6.49 13.00 10.08
C ARG A 302 -5.51 13.08 8.90
N GLY A 303 -5.94 13.65 7.77
CA GLY A 303 -5.10 13.93 6.61
C GLY A 303 -3.89 14.80 6.98
N LEU A 304 -4.14 15.93 7.64
CA LEU A 304 -3.08 16.82 8.15
C LEU A 304 -2.09 16.10 9.06
N GLY A 305 -2.59 15.36 10.08
CA GLY A 305 -1.74 14.62 11.01
C GLY A 305 -0.87 13.58 10.30
N GLN A 306 -1.45 12.88 9.31
CA GLN A 306 -0.75 11.89 8.51
C GLN A 306 0.31 12.51 7.58
N THR A 307 0.04 13.69 7.01
CA THR A 307 1.00 14.45 6.20
C THR A 307 2.13 15.00 7.05
N LEU A 308 1.84 15.58 8.21
CA LEU A 308 2.86 16.03 9.16
C LEU A 308 3.74 14.86 9.63
N LEU A 309 3.16 13.67 9.84
CA LEU A 309 3.93 12.47 10.15
C LEU A 309 4.83 12.05 8.97
N ALA A 310 4.34 12.11 7.73
CA ALA A 310 5.13 11.83 6.53
C ALA A 310 6.24 12.88 6.29
N GLU A 311 6.03 14.12 6.72
CA GLU A 311 7.06 15.19 6.74
C GLU A 311 8.05 15.06 7.90
N GLU A 312 7.86 14.07 8.78
CA GLU A 312 8.64 13.90 10.02
C GLU A 312 8.51 15.07 11.00
N LYS A 313 7.45 15.90 10.86
CA LYS A 313 7.05 16.93 11.82
C LYS A 313 6.34 16.30 13.02
N TYR A 314 7.04 15.39 13.70
CA TYR A 314 6.48 14.50 14.73
C TYR A 314 5.78 15.24 15.87
N ALA A 315 6.31 16.39 16.32
CA ALA A 315 5.70 17.16 17.41
C ALA A 315 4.33 17.74 17.01
N GLU A 316 4.21 18.25 15.78
CA GLU A 316 2.96 18.80 15.26
C GLU A 316 1.97 17.69 14.94
N ALA A 317 2.42 16.61 14.31
CA ALA A 317 1.60 15.42 14.08
C ALA A 317 1.04 14.85 15.39
N LEU A 318 1.88 14.77 16.43
CA LEU A 318 1.48 14.29 17.74
C LEU A 318 0.38 15.17 18.37
N ALA A 319 0.49 16.49 18.24
CA ALA A 319 -0.54 17.41 18.74
C ALA A 319 -1.88 17.21 18.02
N VAL A 320 -1.85 17.02 16.69
CA VAL A 320 -3.05 16.73 15.90
C VAL A 320 -3.71 15.42 16.33
N PHE A 321 -2.94 14.33 16.42
CA PHE A 321 -3.51 13.03 16.82
C PHE A 321 -3.92 12.98 18.29
N GLN A 322 -3.28 13.73 19.19
CA GLN A 322 -3.74 13.87 20.58
C GLN A 322 -5.12 14.53 20.63
N LYS A 323 -5.33 15.62 19.88
CA LYS A 323 -6.65 16.24 19.76
C LYS A 323 -7.68 15.28 19.19
N LEU A 324 -7.32 14.50 18.16
CA LEU A 324 -8.20 13.46 17.62
C LEU A 324 -8.52 12.38 18.65
N SER A 325 -7.58 12.04 19.54
CA SER A 325 -7.83 11.03 20.59
C SER A 325 -8.77 11.53 21.69
N ASP A 326 -8.82 12.85 21.92
CA ASP A 326 -9.79 13.45 22.84
C ASP A 326 -11.21 13.45 22.24
N LEU A 327 -11.31 13.63 20.92
CA LEU A 327 -12.58 13.67 20.18
C LEU A 327 -13.12 12.27 19.84
N MET A 328 -12.22 11.32 19.59
CA MET A 328 -12.52 9.93 19.21
C MET A 328 -11.76 8.97 20.14
N PRO A 329 -12.16 8.87 21.41
CA PRO A 329 -11.42 8.12 22.43
C PRO A 329 -11.40 6.61 22.18
N ASP A 330 -12.25 6.09 21.30
CA ASP A 330 -12.38 4.69 20.91
C ASP A 330 -11.83 4.36 19.52
N ASP A 331 -11.23 5.32 18.81
CA ASP A 331 -10.62 5.09 17.51
C ASP A 331 -9.21 4.50 17.65
N SER A 332 -9.06 3.21 17.29
CA SER A 332 -7.78 2.51 17.35
C SER A 332 -6.71 3.10 16.44
N ASP A 333 -7.10 3.67 15.28
CA ASP A 333 -6.16 4.23 14.30
C ASP A 333 -5.42 5.43 14.90
N VAL A 334 -6.15 6.29 15.63
CA VAL A 334 -5.55 7.45 16.29
C VAL A 334 -4.44 7.04 17.26
N TYR A 335 -4.71 6.05 18.13
CA TYR A 335 -3.69 5.56 19.06
C TYR A 335 -2.53 4.86 18.34
N LEU A 336 -2.80 4.18 17.23
CA LEU A 336 -1.78 3.56 16.40
C LEU A 336 -0.83 4.61 15.80
N ARG A 337 -1.36 5.72 15.26
CA ARG A 337 -0.55 6.83 14.73
C ARG A 337 0.26 7.51 15.84
N ILE A 338 -0.33 7.73 17.03
CA ILE A 338 0.40 8.25 18.20
C ILE A 338 1.56 7.31 18.58
N ALA A 339 1.31 6.00 18.60
CA ALA A 339 2.34 5.02 18.92
C ALA A 339 3.46 5.00 17.88
N GLN A 340 3.11 5.10 16.60
CA GLN A 340 4.08 5.23 15.52
C GLN A 340 4.95 6.49 15.70
N ILE A 341 4.35 7.64 15.99
CA ILE A 341 5.09 8.88 16.26
C ILE A 341 6.03 8.71 17.46
N TYR A 342 5.58 8.11 18.56
CA TYR A 342 6.45 7.85 19.71
C TYR A 342 7.56 6.85 19.41
N ARG A 343 7.33 5.86 18.53
CA ARG A 343 8.36 4.93 18.06
C ARG A 343 9.44 5.65 17.26
N GLU A 344 9.07 6.55 16.35
CA GLU A 344 10.02 7.38 15.59
C GLU A 344 10.76 8.37 16.50
N LEU A 345 10.10 8.88 17.55
CA LEU A 345 10.74 9.69 18.61
C LEU A 345 11.56 8.87 19.61
N HIS A 346 11.66 7.55 19.42
CA HIS A 346 12.33 6.59 20.32
C HIS A 346 11.81 6.59 21.77
N GLN A 347 10.59 7.06 21.99
CA GLN A 347 9.90 7.01 23.29
C GLN A 347 9.10 5.70 23.38
N LEU A 348 9.82 4.58 23.40
CA LEU A 348 9.25 3.24 23.23
C LEU A 348 8.19 2.88 24.29
N ASP A 349 8.35 3.36 25.53
CA ASP A 349 7.35 3.13 26.61
C ASP A 349 6.00 3.80 26.30
N LYS A 350 6.04 5.01 25.72
CA LYS A 350 4.82 5.73 25.31
C LYS A 350 4.21 5.11 24.06
N ALA A 351 5.04 4.62 23.15
CA ALA A 351 4.57 3.87 21.99
C ALA A 351 3.82 2.61 22.44
N GLU A 352 4.37 1.86 23.41
CA GLU A 352 3.75 0.67 23.98
C GLU A 352 2.40 0.98 24.62
N SER A 353 2.34 2.02 25.47
CA SER A 353 1.09 2.42 26.13
C SER A 353 -0.03 2.74 25.13
N ASN A 354 0.30 3.40 24.00
CA ASN A 354 -0.69 3.72 22.97
C ASN A 354 -1.06 2.51 22.11
N LEU A 355 -0.12 1.60 21.82
CA LEU A 355 -0.44 0.34 21.13
C LEU A 355 -1.36 -0.55 21.96
N VAL A 356 -1.19 -0.58 23.28
CA VAL A 356 -2.12 -1.28 24.19
C VAL A 356 -3.54 -0.75 24.03
N LYS A 357 -3.72 0.58 23.93
CA LYS A 357 -5.03 1.19 23.67
C LYS A 357 -5.55 0.85 22.27
N ALA A 358 -4.71 0.95 21.24
CA ALA A 358 -5.09 0.58 19.87
C ALA A 358 -5.61 -0.87 19.81
N ARG A 359 -4.92 -1.80 20.49
CA ARG A 359 -5.34 -3.21 20.60
C ARG A 359 -6.62 -3.39 21.39
N GLN A 360 -6.84 -2.60 22.44
CA GLN A 360 -8.07 -2.65 23.22
C GLN A 360 -9.30 -2.29 22.36
N TYR A 361 -9.17 -1.28 21.50
CA TYR A 361 -10.27 -0.83 20.64
C TYR A 361 -10.41 -1.61 19.33
N ALA A 362 -9.34 -2.24 18.84
CA ALA A 362 -9.37 -3.10 17.66
C ALA A 362 -8.65 -4.44 17.88
N PRO A 363 -9.19 -5.33 18.74
CA PRO A 363 -8.60 -6.63 18.98
C PRO A 363 -8.63 -7.46 17.69
N GLY A 364 -7.48 -8.03 17.29
CA GLY A 364 -7.37 -8.79 16.04
C GLY A 364 -7.03 -7.95 14.81
N SER A 365 -6.88 -6.62 14.93
CA SER A 365 -6.41 -5.80 13.82
C SER A 365 -4.98 -6.18 13.42
N LEU A 366 -4.81 -6.57 12.15
CA LEU A 366 -3.52 -6.95 11.59
C LEU A 366 -2.53 -5.78 11.63
N GLU A 367 -3.00 -4.55 11.42
CA GLU A 367 -2.16 -3.36 11.46
C GLU A 367 -1.63 -3.09 12.87
N VAL A 368 -2.48 -3.28 13.88
CA VAL A 368 -2.07 -3.15 15.29
C VAL A 368 -1.05 -4.23 15.66
N MET A 369 -1.31 -5.49 15.31
CA MET A 369 -0.36 -6.60 15.56
C MET A 369 1.00 -6.35 14.91
N TYR A 370 1.00 -5.85 13.67
CA TYR A 370 2.22 -5.52 12.95
C TYR A 370 3.03 -4.43 13.66
N ASN A 371 2.37 -3.34 14.09
CA ASN A 371 3.03 -2.26 14.81
C ASN A 371 3.49 -2.68 16.21
N GLU A 372 2.76 -3.55 16.92
CA GLU A 372 3.20 -4.17 18.18
C GLU A 372 4.48 -4.98 17.98
N ALA A 373 4.52 -5.84 16.94
CA ALA A 373 5.71 -6.63 16.63
C ALA A 373 6.91 -5.72 16.30
N MET A 374 6.72 -4.69 15.47
CA MET A 374 7.79 -3.72 15.16
C MET A 374 8.29 -2.99 16.40
N LEU A 375 7.39 -2.58 17.31
CA LEU A 375 7.78 -1.93 18.56
C LEU A 375 8.63 -2.88 19.43
N TYR A 376 8.19 -4.12 19.60
CA TYR A 376 8.93 -5.10 20.38
C TYR A 376 10.29 -5.44 19.75
N GLN A 377 10.37 -5.50 18.42
CA GLN A 377 11.65 -5.60 17.72
C GLN A 377 12.56 -4.39 18.02
N ALA A 378 12.03 -3.17 17.97
CA ALA A 378 12.78 -1.95 18.30
C ALA A 378 13.25 -1.92 19.78
N GLN A 379 12.49 -2.55 20.69
CA GLN A 379 12.88 -2.76 22.09
C GLN A 379 13.86 -3.93 22.28
N GLY A 380 14.16 -4.73 21.25
CA GLY A 380 14.95 -5.96 21.33
C GLY A 380 14.21 -7.16 21.96
N ARG A 381 12.89 -7.03 22.18
CA ARG A 381 12.02 -8.06 22.75
C ARG A 381 11.48 -8.99 21.65
N TYR A 382 12.39 -9.69 20.99
CA TYR A 382 12.04 -10.52 19.83
C TYR A 382 11.04 -11.65 20.15
N GLU A 383 11.12 -12.25 21.35
CA GLU A 383 10.16 -13.28 21.77
C GLU A 383 8.73 -12.75 21.89
N ASP A 384 8.55 -11.50 22.37
CA ASP A 384 7.24 -10.87 22.41
C ASP A 384 6.71 -10.55 21.01
N ALA A 385 7.59 -10.11 20.10
CA ALA A 385 7.23 -9.90 18.70
C ALA A 385 6.80 -11.21 18.01
N ILE A 386 7.54 -12.30 18.23
CA ILE A 386 7.21 -13.65 17.73
C ILE A 386 5.85 -14.10 18.27
N ARG A 387 5.60 -13.89 19.56
CA ARG A 387 4.34 -14.26 20.21
C ARG A 387 3.15 -13.50 19.62
N VAL A 388 3.24 -12.17 19.46
CA VAL A 388 2.17 -11.37 18.86
C VAL A 388 1.81 -11.88 17.46
N LEU A 389 2.82 -12.10 16.60
CA LEU A 389 2.59 -12.58 15.24
C LEU A 389 2.04 -14.01 15.23
N SER A 390 2.53 -14.90 16.10
CA SER A 390 2.06 -16.29 16.23
C SER A 390 0.61 -16.38 16.72
N ASP A 391 0.24 -15.53 17.69
CA ASP A 391 -1.14 -15.41 18.18
C ASP A 391 -2.05 -14.87 17.07
N GLY A 392 -1.57 -13.88 16.30
CA GLY A 392 -2.25 -13.39 15.09
C GLY A 392 -2.50 -14.48 14.05
N VAL A 393 -1.48 -15.30 13.75
CA VAL A 393 -1.62 -16.46 12.84
C VAL A 393 -2.68 -17.41 13.36
N THR A 394 -2.66 -17.72 14.66
CA THR A 394 -3.61 -18.63 15.30
C THR A 394 -5.04 -18.09 15.22
N GLY A 395 -5.23 -16.80 15.51
CA GLY A 395 -6.52 -16.12 15.43
C GLY A 395 -7.10 -16.11 14.01
N VAL A 396 -6.28 -15.80 13.00
CA VAL A 396 -6.71 -15.82 11.59
C VAL A 396 -6.95 -17.25 11.09
N LYS A 397 -6.14 -18.24 11.52
CA LYS A 397 -6.37 -19.65 11.20
C LYS A 397 -7.72 -20.16 11.72
N ALA A 398 -8.19 -19.67 12.87
CA ALA A 398 -9.48 -20.05 13.42
C ALA A 398 -10.67 -19.52 12.62
N GLN A 399 -10.48 -18.52 11.75
CA GLN A 399 -11.54 -17.99 10.89
C GLN A 399 -11.90 -18.98 9.74
N PRO A 400 -13.15 -18.94 9.22
CA PRO A 400 -13.58 -19.83 8.13
C PRO A 400 -12.71 -19.72 6.88
N ALA A 401 -12.35 -20.86 6.29
CA ALA A 401 -11.44 -20.92 5.15
C ALA A 401 -11.94 -20.22 3.88
N ALA A 402 -13.26 -20.07 3.73
CA ALA A 402 -13.87 -19.42 2.58
C ALA A 402 -13.75 -17.88 2.60
N GLN A 403 -13.31 -17.27 3.71
CA GLN A 403 -13.13 -15.83 3.77
C GLN A 403 -11.91 -15.39 2.93
N PRO A 404 -12.08 -14.56 1.89
CA PRO A 404 -10.96 -14.13 1.03
C PRO A 404 -9.86 -13.39 1.80
N THR A 405 -10.24 -12.64 2.83
CA THR A 405 -9.35 -11.88 3.72
C THR A 405 -8.43 -12.76 4.55
N ARG A 406 -8.84 -14.00 4.85
CA ARG A 406 -8.05 -14.95 5.64
C ARG A 406 -6.74 -15.30 4.95
N ARG A 407 -6.79 -15.63 3.65
CA ARG A 407 -5.60 -15.96 2.86
C ARG A 407 -4.61 -14.79 2.85
N ARG A 408 -5.10 -13.58 2.55
CA ARG A 408 -4.27 -12.36 2.54
C ARG A 408 -3.63 -12.08 3.90
N SER A 409 -4.41 -12.20 4.99
CA SER A 409 -3.93 -11.93 6.34
C SER A 409 -2.88 -12.96 6.79
N LEU A 410 -3.10 -14.26 6.52
CA LEU A 410 -2.09 -15.29 6.79
C LEU A 410 -0.82 -15.07 5.99
N ALA A 411 -0.92 -14.67 4.73
CA ALA A 411 0.26 -14.43 3.89
C ALA A 411 1.14 -13.32 4.49
N ILE A 412 0.53 -12.21 4.92
CA ILE A 412 1.25 -11.11 5.59
C ILE A 412 1.88 -11.60 6.89
N LEU A 413 1.12 -12.28 7.74
CA LEU A 413 1.61 -12.74 9.05
C LEU A 413 2.76 -13.75 8.92
N TYR A 414 2.66 -14.73 8.03
CA TYR A 414 3.74 -15.70 7.82
C TYR A 414 4.99 -15.05 7.25
N GLN A 415 4.85 -14.09 6.34
CA GLN A 415 6.00 -13.35 5.83
C GLN A 415 6.73 -12.62 6.96
N GLN A 416 6.01 -11.90 7.83
CA GLN A 416 6.61 -11.17 8.95
C GLN A 416 7.19 -12.11 10.01
N LEU A 417 6.48 -13.18 10.35
CA LEU A 417 6.93 -14.16 11.35
C LEU A 417 8.16 -14.94 10.86
N GLY A 418 8.15 -15.39 9.59
CA GLY A 418 9.28 -16.07 8.99
C GLY A 418 10.51 -15.15 8.90
N GLN A 419 10.31 -13.86 8.60
CA GLN A 419 11.38 -12.87 8.59
C GLN A 419 11.98 -12.70 9.99
N LEU A 420 11.14 -12.59 11.00
CA LEU A 420 11.56 -12.46 12.39
C LEU A 420 12.31 -13.71 12.90
N TYR A 421 11.87 -14.91 12.52
CA TYR A 421 12.61 -16.14 12.80
C TYR A 421 13.97 -16.17 12.10
N ARG A 422 14.05 -15.70 10.85
CA ARG A 422 15.31 -15.62 10.12
C ARG A 422 16.27 -14.62 10.78
N ASP A 423 15.77 -13.46 11.20
CA ASP A 423 16.57 -12.41 11.84
C ASP A 423 17.08 -12.82 13.22
N THR A 424 16.30 -13.62 13.95
CA THR A 424 16.71 -14.25 15.22
C THR A 424 17.49 -15.55 15.02
N GLN A 425 17.88 -15.86 13.79
CA GLN A 425 18.65 -17.06 13.39
C GLN A 425 17.96 -18.40 13.68
N ASN A 426 16.67 -18.40 13.96
CA ASN A 426 15.84 -19.60 14.03
C ASN A 426 15.44 -20.06 12.61
N TYR A 427 16.44 -20.43 11.81
CA TYR A 427 16.27 -20.74 10.39
C TYR A 427 15.30 -21.90 10.14
N GLN A 428 15.23 -22.87 11.05
CA GLN A 428 14.29 -23.99 10.93
C GLN A 428 12.84 -23.53 11.05
N ALA A 429 12.53 -22.69 12.04
CA ALA A 429 11.19 -22.12 12.20
C ALA A 429 10.84 -21.18 11.05
N ALA A 430 11.81 -20.42 10.54
CA ALA A 430 11.63 -19.58 9.35
C ALA A 430 11.24 -20.39 8.12
N VAL A 431 12.00 -21.46 7.79
CA VAL A 431 11.68 -22.35 6.67
C VAL A 431 10.28 -22.95 6.82
N PHE A 432 9.95 -23.51 8.00
CA PHE A 432 8.62 -24.08 8.26
C PHE A 432 7.50 -23.04 8.07
N THR A 433 7.71 -21.81 8.53
CA THR A 433 6.74 -20.71 8.38
C THR A 433 6.53 -20.33 6.92
N TYR A 434 7.60 -20.30 6.12
CA TYR A 434 7.49 -20.06 4.68
C TYR A 434 6.87 -21.24 3.92
N GLU A 435 7.09 -22.49 4.35
CA GLU A 435 6.36 -23.63 3.79
C GLU A 435 4.85 -23.50 4.03
N GLU A 436 4.43 -23.02 5.21
CA GLU A 436 3.02 -22.71 5.48
C GLU A 436 2.48 -21.59 4.59
N LEU A 437 3.28 -20.55 4.32
CA LEU A 437 2.95 -19.49 3.35
C LEU A 437 2.68 -20.10 1.97
N GLY A 438 3.54 -20.99 1.49
CA GLY A 438 3.37 -21.63 0.18
C GLY A 438 2.11 -22.49 0.03
N ARG A 439 1.52 -22.95 1.13
CA ARG A 439 0.25 -23.70 1.11
C ARG A 439 -0.98 -22.82 0.87
N LEU A 440 -0.84 -21.50 0.90
CA LEU A 440 -1.95 -20.56 0.73
C LEU A 440 -2.37 -20.37 -0.74
N GLY A 441 -1.47 -20.62 -1.69
CA GLY A 441 -1.73 -20.45 -3.11
C GLY A 441 -0.46 -20.40 -3.94
N GLU A 442 -0.60 -20.46 -5.26
CA GLU A 442 0.54 -20.53 -6.18
C GLU A 442 1.42 -19.27 -6.13
N GLU A 443 0.80 -18.09 -5.98
CA GLU A 443 1.52 -16.83 -5.84
C GLU A 443 2.30 -16.75 -4.53
N GLU A 444 1.72 -17.20 -3.42
CA GLU A 444 2.42 -17.30 -2.13
C GLU A 444 3.52 -18.36 -2.17
N ASP A 445 3.33 -19.48 -2.88
CA ASP A 445 4.36 -20.52 -3.01
C ASP A 445 5.58 -20.04 -3.80
N ARG A 446 5.40 -19.24 -4.85
CA ARG A 446 6.51 -18.60 -5.55
C ARG A 446 7.32 -17.70 -4.60
N ARG A 447 6.64 -16.85 -3.83
CA ARG A 447 7.27 -15.99 -2.81
C ARG A 447 7.97 -16.79 -1.71
N ALA A 448 7.29 -17.79 -1.16
CA ALA A 448 7.81 -18.66 -0.11
C ALA A 448 9.12 -19.35 -0.52
N ARG A 449 9.20 -19.86 -1.76
CA ARG A 449 10.41 -20.52 -2.26
C ARG A 449 11.62 -19.61 -2.31
N MET A 450 11.43 -18.34 -2.70
CA MET A 450 12.50 -17.34 -2.64
C MET A 450 12.93 -17.09 -1.19
N MET A 451 11.98 -16.91 -0.28
CA MET A 451 12.28 -16.71 1.14
C MET A 451 13.00 -17.92 1.77
N ILE A 452 12.68 -19.15 1.35
CA ILE A 452 13.36 -20.38 1.79
C ILE A 452 14.80 -20.43 1.26
N MET A 453 15.01 -20.12 -0.03
CA MET A 453 16.36 -19.99 -0.60
C MET A 453 17.21 -19.01 0.19
N ASP A 454 16.68 -17.82 0.46
CA ASP A 454 17.37 -16.78 1.22
C ASP A 454 17.61 -17.18 2.67
N THR A 455 16.71 -17.98 3.26
CA THR A 455 16.86 -18.47 4.63
C THR A 455 18.00 -19.48 4.74
N TYR A 456 18.10 -20.43 3.80
CA TYR A 456 19.25 -21.35 3.76
C TYR A 456 20.56 -20.63 3.46
N ARG A 457 20.52 -19.62 2.58
CA ARG A 457 21.66 -18.74 2.31
C ARG A 457 22.09 -17.98 3.56
N ALA A 458 21.15 -17.40 4.31
CA ALA A 458 21.41 -16.71 5.58
C ALA A 458 21.99 -17.67 6.63
N ALA A 459 21.49 -18.91 6.68
CA ALA A 459 22.03 -20.00 7.49
C ALA A 459 23.41 -20.51 7.04
N LYS A 460 23.98 -19.92 5.98
CA LYS A 460 25.26 -20.32 5.36
C LYS A 460 25.26 -21.75 4.81
N ASP A 461 24.09 -22.32 4.55
CA ASP A 461 23.88 -23.65 3.97
C ASP A 461 23.61 -23.52 2.45
N LEU A 462 24.65 -23.15 1.70
CA LEU A 462 24.58 -23.02 0.24
C LEU A 462 24.09 -24.28 -0.47
N PRO A 463 24.49 -25.51 -0.07
CA PRO A 463 23.96 -26.72 -0.68
C PRO A 463 22.44 -26.83 -0.60
N LYS A 464 21.83 -26.54 0.57
CA LYS A 464 20.37 -26.51 0.69
C LYS A 464 19.74 -25.34 -0.06
N ALA A 465 20.36 -24.16 -0.07
CA ALA A 465 19.87 -23.01 -0.82
C ALA A 465 19.79 -23.32 -2.33
N LEU A 466 20.85 -23.91 -2.89
CA LEU A 466 20.90 -24.34 -4.30
C LEU A 466 19.90 -25.46 -4.60
N ALA A 467 19.74 -26.42 -3.68
CA ALA A 467 18.74 -27.49 -3.83
C ALA A 467 17.31 -26.92 -3.84
N ALA A 468 16.99 -26.01 -2.91
CA ALA A 468 15.70 -25.33 -2.87
C ALA A 468 15.45 -24.51 -4.15
N GLY A 469 16.47 -23.82 -4.68
CA GLY A 469 16.35 -23.10 -5.94
C GLY A 469 16.13 -24.02 -7.15
N LYS A 470 16.80 -25.17 -7.19
CA LYS A 470 16.57 -26.18 -8.22
C LYS A 470 15.16 -26.75 -8.16
N GLU A 471 14.65 -27.02 -6.95
CA GLU A 471 13.27 -27.46 -6.75
C GLU A 471 12.27 -26.38 -7.22
N ALA A 472 12.52 -25.13 -6.84
CA ALA A 472 11.69 -23.99 -7.23
C ALA A 472 11.65 -23.81 -8.76
N LEU A 473 12.78 -23.92 -9.44
CA LEU A 473 12.85 -23.88 -10.90
C LEU A 473 12.21 -25.10 -11.57
N GLY A 474 12.21 -26.26 -10.93
CA GLY A 474 11.47 -27.43 -11.39
C GLY A 474 9.96 -27.19 -11.43
N LYS A 475 9.43 -26.46 -10.43
CA LYS A 475 8.00 -26.13 -10.34
C LYS A 475 7.60 -24.91 -11.15
N TYR A 476 8.44 -23.86 -11.15
CA TYR A 476 8.18 -22.57 -11.80
C TYR A 476 9.31 -22.21 -12.77
N PRO A 477 9.50 -22.98 -13.85
CA PRO A 477 10.65 -22.83 -14.73
C PRO A 477 10.69 -21.49 -15.48
N ALA A 478 9.56 -20.80 -15.63
CA ALA A 478 9.43 -19.53 -16.34
C ALA A 478 9.41 -18.30 -15.43
N ASP A 479 9.45 -18.48 -14.10
CA ASP A 479 9.37 -17.36 -13.16
C ASP A 479 10.69 -16.57 -13.14
N PRO A 480 10.68 -15.26 -13.48
CA PRO A 480 11.90 -14.45 -13.57
C PRO A 480 12.58 -14.24 -12.21
N SER A 481 11.79 -14.04 -11.16
CA SER A 481 12.29 -13.79 -9.81
C SER A 481 12.98 -15.04 -9.23
N ILE A 482 12.38 -16.22 -9.39
CA ILE A 482 12.99 -17.48 -8.96
C ILE A 482 14.27 -17.77 -9.76
N ARG A 483 14.28 -17.52 -11.07
CA ARG A 483 15.51 -17.62 -11.89
C ARG A 483 16.59 -16.68 -11.41
N ALA A 484 16.24 -15.43 -11.07
CA ALA A 484 17.18 -14.46 -10.57
C ALA A 484 17.76 -14.88 -9.21
N SER A 485 16.92 -15.24 -8.23
CA SER A 485 17.37 -15.73 -6.92
C SER A 485 18.27 -16.97 -7.04
N HIS A 486 17.93 -17.93 -7.90
CA HIS A 486 18.78 -19.10 -8.12
C HIS A 486 20.11 -18.74 -8.79
N ALA A 487 20.10 -17.83 -9.78
CA ALA A 487 21.33 -17.37 -10.42
C ALA A 487 22.26 -16.64 -9.45
N LEU A 488 21.72 -15.82 -8.53
CA LEU A 488 22.52 -15.17 -7.49
C LEU A 488 23.21 -16.21 -6.58
N LEU A 489 22.49 -17.27 -6.18
CA LEU A 489 23.07 -18.38 -5.41
C LEU A 489 24.16 -19.13 -6.20
N LEU A 490 23.97 -19.33 -7.50
CA LEU A 490 25.00 -19.92 -8.37
C LEU A 490 26.25 -19.04 -8.40
N GLY A 491 26.10 -17.71 -8.51
CA GLY A 491 27.18 -16.74 -8.42
C GLY A 491 27.96 -16.85 -7.11
N GLU A 492 27.27 -16.94 -5.97
CA GLU A 492 27.89 -17.15 -4.65
C GLU A 492 28.62 -18.48 -4.51
N SER A 493 28.17 -19.52 -5.23
CA SER A 493 28.83 -20.82 -5.29
C SER A 493 30.01 -20.87 -6.27
N GLY A 494 30.35 -19.75 -6.92
CA GLY A 494 31.43 -19.64 -7.91
C GLY A 494 31.01 -20.02 -9.34
N GLN A 495 29.77 -20.43 -9.57
CA GLN A 495 29.22 -20.81 -10.89
C GLN A 495 28.77 -19.57 -11.68
N THR A 496 29.72 -18.65 -11.87
CA THR A 496 29.46 -17.30 -12.45
C THR A 496 28.87 -17.38 -13.86
N GLU A 497 29.40 -18.24 -14.72
CA GLU A 497 28.94 -18.33 -16.12
C GLU A 497 27.52 -18.87 -16.23
N ASP A 498 27.18 -19.90 -15.44
CA ASP A 498 25.84 -20.48 -15.44
C ASP A 498 24.81 -19.49 -14.89
N ALA A 499 25.16 -18.78 -13.82
CA ALA A 499 24.35 -17.71 -13.26
C ALA A 499 24.07 -16.60 -14.29
N VAL A 500 25.11 -16.07 -14.95
CA VAL A 500 24.97 -15.02 -15.97
C VAL A 500 24.14 -15.52 -17.16
N LYS A 501 24.33 -16.77 -17.59
CA LYS A 501 23.55 -17.37 -18.67
C LYS A 501 22.05 -17.38 -18.35
N ILE A 502 21.67 -17.75 -17.12
CA ILE A 502 20.28 -17.74 -16.67
C ILE A 502 19.70 -16.32 -16.69
N LEU A 503 20.46 -15.34 -16.20
CA LEU A 503 20.01 -13.94 -16.13
C LEU A 503 19.89 -13.30 -17.51
N ARG A 504 20.89 -13.48 -18.40
CA ARG A 504 20.87 -12.93 -19.76
C ARG A 504 19.68 -13.43 -20.59
N ALA A 505 19.22 -14.65 -20.34
CA ALA A 505 18.03 -15.20 -20.99
C ALA A 505 16.72 -14.47 -20.61
N GLN A 506 16.76 -13.57 -19.62
CA GLN A 506 15.61 -12.77 -19.19
C GLN A 506 15.53 -11.39 -19.86
N LEU A 507 16.60 -10.94 -20.53
CA LEU A 507 16.66 -9.63 -21.18
C LEU A 507 15.62 -9.50 -22.32
N ARG A 508 14.92 -8.37 -22.37
CA ARG A 508 13.80 -8.10 -23.29
C ARG A 508 14.04 -6.90 -24.22
N GLY A 509 15.11 -6.13 -24.00
CA GLY A 509 15.44 -4.92 -24.74
C GLY A 509 14.60 -3.69 -24.36
N ASN A 510 14.13 -3.61 -23.11
CA ASN A 510 13.33 -2.48 -22.62
C ASN A 510 13.78 -2.04 -21.22
N GLU A 511 13.12 -1.02 -20.66
CA GLU A 511 13.46 -0.43 -19.36
C GLU A 511 13.40 -1.42 -18.18
N ALA A 512 12.64 -2.51 -18.28
CA ALA A 512 12.57 -3.55 -17.25
C ALA A 512 13.87 -4.37 -17.13
N ASP A 513 14.77 -4.29 -18.12
CA ASP A 513 16.06 -4.97 -18.07
C ASP A 513 17.02 -4.37 -17.05
N ARG A 514 16.72 -3.18 -16.49
CA ARG A 514 17.56 -2.53 -15.47
C ARG A 514 17.88 -3.47 -14.32
N GLU A 515 16.86 -4.13 -13.75
CA GLU A 515 17.03 -5.08 -12.65
C GLU A 515 17.87 -6.30 -13.06
N VAL A 516 17.66 -6.82 -14.28
CA VAL A 516 18.40 -7.97 -14.82
C VAL A 516 19.90 -7.63 -14.95
N TYR A 517 20.23 -6.44 -15.45
CA TYR A 517 21.61 -5.96 -15.53
C TYR A 517 22.26 -5.77 -14.15
N LEU A 518 21.52 -5.31 -13.15
CA LEU A 518 22.04 -5.20 -11.78
C LEU A 518 22.32 -6.58 -11.17
N ASN A 519 21.44 -7.56 -11.39
CA ASN A 519 21.67 -8.94 -10.97
C ASN A 519 22.90 -9.57 -11.66
N ILE A 520 23.09 -9.32 -12.97
CA ILE A 520 24.28 -9.78 -13.71
C ILE A 520 25.55 -9.14 -13.13
N ALA A 521 25.50 -7.83 -12.87
CA ALA A 521 26.63 -7.12 -12.29
C ALA A 521 27.03 -7.67 -10.92
N GLN A 522 26.04 -7.97 -10.08
CA GLN A 522 26.25 -8.56 -8.76
C GLN A 522 26.87 -9.96 -8.85
N VAL A 523 26.43 -10.80 -9.80
CA VAL A 523 27.05 -12.11 -10.06
C VAL A 523 28.52 -11.93 -10.47
N TYR A 524 28.82 -10.98 -11.36
CA TYR A 524 30.19 -10.70 -11.76
C TYR A 524 31.05 -10.12 -10.63
N GLU A 525 30.51 -9.21 -9.81
CA GLU A 525 31.20 -8.66 -8.64
C GLU A 525 31.58 -9.77 -7.66
N ARG A 526 30.67 -10.70 -7.39
CA ARG A 526 30.92 -11.88 -6.54
C ARG A 526 31.96 -12.82 -7.14
N GLY A 527 31.97 -12.96 -8.46
CA GLY A 527 33.02 -13.64 -9.20
C GLY A 527 34.34 -12.87 -9.29
N ARG A 528 34.45 -11.68 -8.69
CA ARG A 528 35.61 -10.74 -8.78
C ARG A 528 35.94 -10.31 -10.21
N ARG A 529 34.93 -10.31 -11.10
CA ARG A 529 35.00 -9.88 -12.50
C ARG A 529 34.53 -8.45 -12.63
N TYR A 530 35.29 -7.53 -12.03
CA TYR A 530 34.87 -6.15 -11.84
C TYR A 530 34.64 -5.37 -13.14
N LYS A 531 35.39 -5.70 -14.20
CA LYS A 531 35.22 -5.07 -15.50
C LYS A 531 33.87 -5.44 -16.12
N GLU A 532 33.52 -6.72 -16.13
CA GLU A 532 32.23 -7.19 -16.63
C GLU A 532 31.06 -6.73 -15.74
N ALA A 533 31.29 -6.62 -14.43
CA ALA A 533 30.34 -6.02 -13.52
C ALA A 533 30.06 -4.56 -13.89
N GLU A 534 31.11 -3.74 -14.08
CA GLU A 534 30.99 -2.35 -14.51
C GLU A 534 30.23 -2.23 -15.84
N GLU A 535 30.60 -3.02 -16.85
CA GLU A 535 29.93 -3.03 -18.16
C GLU A 535 28.42 -3.32 -18.02
N SER A 536 28.05 -4.26 -17.15
CA SER A 536 26.64 -4.60 -16.90
C SER A 536 25.89 -3.46 -16.21
N VAL A 537 26.45 -2.81 -15.18
CA VAL A 537 25.77 -1.69 -14.52
C VAL A 537 25.66 -0.47 -15.43
N ARG A 538 26.67 -0.21 -16.28
CA ARG A 538 26.59 0.85 -17.30
C ARG A 538 25.48 0.62 -18.32
N ALA A 539 25.20 -0.63 -18.68
CA ALA A 539 24.06 -0.97 -19.51
C ALA A 539 22.72 -0.65 -18.82
N ALA A 540 22.64 -0.81 -17.50
CA ALA A 540 21.48 -0.42 -16.70
C ALA A 540 21.30 1.11 -16.61
N GLU A 541 22.40 1.87 -16.51
CA GLU A 541 22.41 3.33 -16.34
C GLU A 541 21.78 4.08 -17.52
N VAL A 542 21.99 3.58 -18.75
CA VAL A 542 21.54 4.23 -19.98
C VAL A 542 20.08 3.91 -20.37
N LEU A 543 19.42 3.03 -19.62
CA LEU A 543 18.00 2.72 -19.87
C LEU A 543 17.11 3.91 -19.50
N PRO A 544 16.03 4.18 -20.26
CA PRO A 544 15.09 5.26 -19.96
C PRO A 544 14.52 5.16 -18.54
N GLY A 545 14.43 6.29 -17.84
CA GLY A 545 13.93 6.36 -16.47
C GLY A 545 14.18 7.72 -15.83
N GLN A 546 13.68 7.89 -14.61
CA GLN A 546 13.97 9.04 -13.76
C GLN A 546 15.30 8.86 -13.06
N ALA A 547 15.90 9.96 -12.58
CA ALA A 547 17.14 9.93 -11.83
C ALA A 547 17.07 9.00 -10.59
N ARG A 548 15.93 8.98 -9.90
CA ARG A 548 15.69 8.07 -8.77
C ARG A 548 15.76 6.58 -9.14
N ASP A 549 15.39 6.23 -10.37
CA ASP A 549 15.41 4.83 -10.84
C ASP A 549 16.85 4.31 -10.99
N ASN A 550 17.83 5.22 -11.08
CA ASN A 550 19.25 4.92 -11.15
C ASN A 550 19.97 4.97 -9.78
N GLU A 551 19.26 5.17 -8.67
CA GLU A 551 19.86 5.18 -7.33
C GLU A 551 20.70 3.92 -7.09
N MET A 552 20.12 2.75 -7.37
CA MET A 552 20.79 1.47 -7.19
C MET A 552 21.97 1.25 -8.16
N VAL A 553 21.81 1.75 -9.39
CA VAL A 553 22.83 1.70 -10.44
C VAL A 553 24.08 2.44 -9.99
N TRP A 554 23.91 3.67 -9.48
CA TRP A 554 25.03 4.47 -9.00
C TRP A 554 25.67 3.91 -7.74
N PHE A 555 24.87 3.38 -6.79
CA PHE A 555 25.44 2.70 -5.62
C PHE A 555 26.32 1.51 -6.01
N LEU A 556 25.83 0.65 -6.90
CA LEU A 556 26.58 -0.52 -7.39
C LEU A 556 27.85 -0.11 -8.17
N LEU A 557 27.77 0.88 -9.06
CA LEU A 557 28.96 1.42 -9.74
C LEU A 557 29.97 1.97 -8.74
N GLY A 558 29.49 2.71 -7.72
CA GLY A 558 30.33 3.28 -6.68
C GLY A 558 31.13 2.21 -5.95
N ALA A 559 30.46 1.16 -5.51
CA ALA A 559 31.11 0.05 -4.83
C ALA A 559 32.00 -0.80 -5.75
N ILE A 560 31.62 -1.02 -7.02
CA ILE A 560 32.50 -1.68 -8.01
C ILE A 560 33.77 -0.84 -8.24
N TYR A 561 33.67 0.49 -8.32
CA TYR A 561 34.82 1.37 -8.43
C TYR A 561 35.69 1.36 -7.17
N GLU A 562 35.10 1.30 -5.98
CA GLU A 562 35.83 1.12 -4.72
C GLU A 562 36.65 -0.18 -4.72
N ARG A 563 36.05 -1.31 -5.11
CA ARG A 563 36.75 -2.61 -5.22
C ARG A 563 37.90 -2.58 -6.24
N GLN A 564 37.76 -1.78 -7.30
CA GLN A 564 38.81 -1.52 -8.29
C GLN A 564 39.84 -0.46 -7.83
N LYS A 565 39.67 0.13 -6.64
CA LYS A 565 40.48 1.21 -6.06
C LYS A 565 40.41 2.53 -6.82
N PHE A 566 39.35 2.73 -7.61
CA PHE A 566 39.03 3.99 -8.28
C PHE A 566 38.18 4.90 -7.39
N PHE A 567 38.75 5.33 -6.26
CA PHE A 567 38.01 6.03 -5.19
C PHE A 567 37.34 7.34 -5.63
N ASP A 568 37.97 8.11 -6.53
CA ASP A 568 37.38 9.35 -7.06
C ASP A 568 36.09 9.08 -7.86
N LYS A 569 36.09 8.00 -8.67
CA LYS A 569 34.91 7.57 -9.41
C LYS A 569 33.83 7.03 -8.48
N ALA A 570 34.23 6.30 -7.44
CA ALA A 570 33.31 5.78 -6.44
C ALA A 570 32.55 6.91 -5.73
N GLU A 571 33.27 7.93 -5.27
CA GLU A 571 32.70 9.13 -4.66
C GLU A 571 31.73 9.87 -5.58
N GLU A 572 32.07 10.02 -6.87
CA GLU A 572 31.15 10.63 -7.85
C GLU A 572 29.79 9.91 -7.87
N GLN A 573 29.79 8.57 -7.86
CA GLN A 573 28.54 7.82 -7.92
C GLN A 573 27.77 7.89 -6.59
N PHE A 574 28.45 7.81 -5.45
CA PHE A 574 27.79 7.98 -4.15
C PHE A 574 27.15 9.37 -4.00
N ARG A 575 27.80 10.41 -4.54
CA ARG A 575 27.22 11.76 -4.55
C ARG A 575 25.99 11.87 -5.45
N LYS A 576 25.93 11.15 -6.58
CA LYS A 576 24.70 11.09 -7.40
C LYS A 576 23.55 10.47 -6.62
N VAL A 577 23.81 9.38 -5.89
CA VAL A 577 22.81 8.78 -4.99
C VAL A 577 22.35 9.79 -3.94
N LEU A 578 23.26 10.45 -3.24
CA LEU A 578 22.91 11.41 -2.19
C LEU A 578 22.25 12.69 -2.72
N ALA A 579 22.38 13.00 -4.01
CA ALA A 579 21.68 14.11 -4.64
C ALA A 579 20.20 13.80 -4.87
N VAL A 580 19.85 12.53 -5.15
CA VAL A 580 18.44 12.09 -5.31
C VAL A 580 17.83 11.60 -4.01
N ASN A 581 18.63 10.96 -3.15
CA ASN A 581 18.24 10.45 -1.85
C ASN A 581 19.25 10.88 -0.75
N PRO A 582 19.10 12.10 -0.20
CA PRO A 582 20.02 12.63 0.81
C PRO A 582 20.03 11.87 2.14
N LYS A 583 19.03 11.00 2.37
CA LYS A 583 18.84 10.21 3.59
C LYS A 583 19.17 8.73 3.40
N SER A 584 19.78 8.35 2.28
CA SER A 584 20.15 6.96 2.03
C SER A 584 21.20 6.48 3.03
N ALA A 585 20.76 5.92 4.17
CA ALA A 585 21.62 5.46 5.26
C ALA A 585 22.70 4.46 4.80
N PRO A 586 22.39 3.48 3.91
CA PRO A 586 23.40 2.60 3.35
C PRO A 586 24.51 3.34 2.61
N VAL A 587 24.16 4.32 1.76
CA VAL A 587 25.16 5.07 0.97
C VAL A 587 25.95 6.04 1.85
N LEU A 588 25.28 6.73 2.78
CA LEU A 588 25.93 7.58 3.77
C LEU A 588 26.98 6.80 4.56
N ASN A 589 26.62 5.61 5.04
CA ASN A 589 27.54 4.74 5.76
C ASN A 589 28.67 4.23 4.86
N TYR A 590 28.35 3.70 3.67
CA TYR A 590 29.34 3.11 2.78
C TYR A 590 30.37 4.15 2.31
N TYR A 591 29.91 5.34 1.92
CA TYR A 591 30.76 6.44 1.52
C TYR A 591 31.60 6.95 2.70
N GLY A 592 30.99 7.13 3.87
CA GLY A 592 31.70 7.54 5.08
C GLY A 592 32.76 6.50 5.52
N TYR A 593 32.43 5.21 5.48
CA TYR A 593 33.35 4.12 5.76
C TYR A 593 34.52 4.10 4.78
N MET A 594 34.28 4.26 3.47
CA MET A 594 35.35 4.32 2.47
C MET A 594 36.35 5.45 2.79
N LEU A 595 35.87 6.65 3.08
CA LEU A 595 36.73 7.77 3.49
C LEU A 595 37.49 7.48 4.78
N GLY A 596 36.79 6.91 5.76
CA GLY A 596 37.33 6.51 7.06
C GLY A 596 38.46 5.48 6.94
N ASP A 597 38.25 4.44 6.13
CA ASP A 597 39.22 3.37 5.96
C ASP A 597 40.48 3.85 5.23
N LEU A 598 40.31 4.69 4.20
CA LEU A 598 41.38 5.39 3.51
C LEU A 598 42.15 6.38 4.42
N GLY A 599 41.55 6.78 5.54
CA GLY A 599 42.16 7.74 6.47
C GLY A 599 42.11 9.18 5.97
N ILE A 600 41.23 9.51 5.03
CA ILE A 600 41.11 10.83 4.41
C ILE A 600 39.80 11.50 4.82
N ARG A 601 39.81 12.83 4.94
CA ARG A 601 38.61 13.63 5.28
C ARG A 601 37.79 13.03 6.42
N LEU A 602 38.48 12.65 7.51
CA LEU A 602 37.90 11.91 8.62
C LEU A 602 36.71 12.63 9.29
N ASP A 603 36.69 13.97 9.25
CA ASP A 603 35.56 14.76 9.77
C ASP A 603 34.32 14.64 8.86
N GLU A 604 34.50 14.59 7.53
CA GLU A 604 33.42 14.32 6.57
C GLU A 604 32.91 12.89 6.73
N ALA A 605 33.83 11.92 6.86
CA ALA A 605 33.50 10.53 7.13
C ALA A 605 32.64 10.36 8.39
N GLU A 606 33.06 11.00 9.50
CA GLU A 606 32.31 11.00 10.76
C GLU A 606 30.90 11.58 10.57
N ALA A 607 30.78 12.74 9.91
CA ALA A 607 29.49 13.39 9.68
C ALA A 607 28.54 12.54 8.81
N LEU A 608 29.06 11.86 7.79
CA LEU A 608 28.28 10.97 6.93
C LEU A 608 27.74 9.77 7.72
N VAL A 609 28.59 9.08 8.48
CA VAL A 609 28.16 7.91 9.26
C VAL A 609 27.23 8.32 10.42
N GLN A 610 27.43 9.49 11.04
CA GLN A 610 26.49 10.01 12.05
C GLN A 610 25.11 10.29 11.46
N ARG A 611 25.04 10.80 10.22
CA ARG A 611 23.77 10.93 9.50
C ARG A 611 23.16 9.55 9.22
N ALA A 612 23.94 8.56 8.80
CA ALA A 612 23.45 7.20 8.62
C ALA A 612 22.87 6.61 9.92
N LEU A 613 23.55 6.81 11.05
CA LEU A 613 23.08 6.39 12.38
C LEU A 613 21.88 7.20 12.88
N LYS A 614 21.63 8.40 12.36
CA LYS A 614 20.40 9.14 12.66
C LYS A 614 19.20 8.47 12.00
N GLU A 615 19.36 8.02 10.75
CA GLU A 615 18.31 7.31 10.01
C GLU A 615 18.15 5.85 10.50
N GLU A 616 19.24 5.17 10.87
CA GLU A 616 19.22 3.80 11.42
C GLU A 616 20.05 3.67 12.72
N PRO A 617 19.52 4.08 13.89
CA PRO A 617 20.28 4.17 15.15
C PRO A 617 20.74 2.85 15.75
N PHE A 618 20.12 1.75 15.35
CA PHE A 618 20.38 0.42 15.91
C PHE A 618 21.30 -0.44 15.04
N SER A 619 21.81 0.09 13.93
CA SER A 619 22.69 -0.62 13.01
C SER A 619 24.07 -0.87 13.64
N GLY A 620 24.42 -2.15 13.86
CA GLY A 620 25.73 -2.55 14.37
C GLY A 620 26.84 -2.23 13.37
N ALA A 621 26.59 -2.47 12.08
CA ALA A 621 27.53 -2.13 10.99
C ALA A 621 27.86 -0.63 10.91
N TYR A 622 26.90 0.27 11.20
CA TYR A 622 27.16 1.71 11.15
C TYR A 622 27.90 2.18 12.40
N LEU A 623 27.62 1.57 13.55
CA LEU A 623 28.41 1.76 14.77
C LEU A 623 29.85 1.28 14.56
N ASP A 624 30.07 0.16 13.87
CA ASP A 624 31.41 -0.31 13.51
C ASP A 624 32.15 0.72 12.66
N SER A 625 31.50 1.21 11.60
CA SER A 625 32.06 2.23 10.70
C SER A 625 32.46 3.50 11.47
N LEU A 626 31.60 4.00 12.36
CA LEU A 626 31.89 5.15 13.22
C LEU A 626 33.03 4.86 14.21
N GLY A 627 33.02 3.67 14.81
CA GLY A 627 34.08 3.22 15.72
C GLY A 627 35.44 3.13 15.03
N TRP A 628 35.47 2.67 13.78
CA TRP A 628 36.68 2.62 12.95
C TRP A 628 37.18 4.02 12.57
N ILE A 629 36.28 4.94 12.22
CA ILE A 629 36.63 6.35 11.97
C ILE A 629 37.25 6.97 13.23
N TYR A 630 36.65 6.77 14.41
CA TYR A 630 37.22 7.23 15.68
C TYR A 630 38.61 6.64 15.95
N PHE A 631 38.83 5.36 15.62
CA PHE A 631 40.14 4.73 15.72
C PHE A 631 41.17 5.43 14.81
N LYS A 632 40.81 5.71 13.55
CA LYS A 632 41.66 6.40 12.56
C LYS A 632 41.96 7.85 12.97
N GLN A 633 41.02 8.53 13.63
CA GLN A 633 41.21 9.85 14.22
C GLN A 633 42.06 9.83 15.52
N GLY A 634 42.37 8.65 16.07
CA GLY A 634 43.07 8.52 17.35
C GLY A 634 42.19 8.73 18.59
N LYS A 635 40.86 8.85 18.43
CA LYS A 635 39.88 8.95 19.52
C LYS A 635 39.61 7.57 20.14
N LEU A 636 40.65 6.95 20.73
CA LEU A 636 40.63 5.52 21.12
C LEU A 636 39.52 5.16 22.13
N ALA A 637 39.25 6.01 23.14
CA ALA A 637 38.21 5.74 24.13
C ALA A 637 36.78 5.80 23.53
N ALA A 638 36.54 6.75 22.61
CA ALA A 638 35.28 6.83 21.88
C ALA A 638 35.13 5.61 20.95
N SER A 639 36.22 5.23 20.26
CA SER A 639 36.26 4.03 19.43
C SER A 639 35.93 2.77 20.23
N GLU A 640 36.51 2.57 21.42
CA GLU A 640 36.22 1.40 22.27
C GLU A 640 34.75 1.34 22.65
N THR A 641 34.19 2.48 23.07
CA THR A 641 32.78 2.58 23.48
C THR A 641 31.86 2.25 22.30
N THR A 642 32.15 2.77 21.11
CA THR A 642 31.31 2.56 19.92
C THR A 642 31.45 1.14 19.36
N LEU A 643 32.67 0.61 19.21
CA LEU A 643 32.89 -0.75 18.70
C LEU A 643 32.33 -1.82 19.64
N ARG A 644 32.38 -1.63 20.96
CA ARG A 644 31.72 -2.54 21.90
C ARG A 644 30.20 -2.56 21.72
N LYS A 645 29.57 -1.39 21.50
CA LYS A 645 28.15 -1.32 21.14
C LYS A 645 27.88 -2.01 19.80
N ALA A 646 28.76 -1.88 18.82
CA ALA A 646 28.64 -2.57 17.54
C ALA A 646 28.62 -4.10 17.74
N VAL A 647 29.53 -4.66 18.53
CA VAL A 647 29.55 -6.10 18.88
C VAL A 647 28.31 -6.53 19.66
N GLU A 648 27.79 -5.69 20.56
CA GLU A 648 26.54 -5.96 21.28
C GLU A 648 25.33 -6.06 20.34
N ARG A 649 25.34 -5.35 19.21
CA ARG A 649 24.28 -5.39 18.20
C ARG A 649 24.48 -6.51 17.17
N GLU A 650 25.72 -6.73 16.76
CA GLU A 650 26.10 -7.69 15.71
C GLU A 650 27.32 -8.53 16.16
N SER A 651 27.07 -9.51 17.02
CA SER A 651 28.11 -10.33 17.65
C SER A 651 28.74 -11.39 16.75
N HIS A 652 28.25 -11.56 15.53
CA HIS A 652 28.71 -12.57 14.57
C HIS A 652 29.34 -11.97 13.31
N ASP A 653 29.75 -10.70 13.37
CA ASP A 653 30.46 -10.05 12.28
C ASP A 653 31.99 -10.12 12.50
N ALA A 654 32.67 -10.72 11.54
CA ALA A 654 34.11 -10.92 11.61
C ALA A 654 34.90 -9.59 11.56
N THR A 655 34.38 -8.59 10.85
CA THR A 655 35.05 -7.29 10.66
C THR A 655 35.00 -6.49 11.95
N ILE A 656 33.85 -6.45 12.63
CA ILE A 656 33.70 -5.73 13.91
C ILE A 656 34.67 -6.28 14.96
N HIS A 657 34.78 -7.61 15.07
CA HIS A 657 35.76 -8.25 15.95
C HIS A 657 37.21 -7.92 15.55
N SER A 658 37.50 -7.84 14.25
CA SER A 658 38.84 -7.45 13.76
C SER A 658 39.19 -6.01 14.14
N HIS A 659 38.28 -5.06 13.92
CA HIS A 659 38.47 -3.65 14.29
C HIS A 659 38.66 -3.49 15.80
N LEU A 660 37.85 -4.17 16.62
CA LEU A 660 37.97 -4.13 18.08
C LEU A 660 39.32 -4.72 18.55
N GLY A 661 39.79 -5.79 17.92
CA GLY A 661 41.11 -6.36 18.19
C GLY A 661 42.26 -5.41 17.82
N ASP A 662 42.16 -4.73 16.68
CA ASP A 662 43.15 -3.72 16.24
C ASP A 662 43.18 -2.51 17.18
N LEU A 663 42.03 -2.07 17.67
CA LEU A 663 41.92 -1.05 18.71
C LEU A 663 42.62 -1.49 20.00
N TYR A 664 42.32 -2.68 20.53
CA TYR A 664 42.96 -3.18 21.75
C TYR A 664 44.48 -3.33 21.61
N ALA A 665 44.95 -3.77 20.44
CA ALA A 665 46.37 -3.83 20.15
C ALA A 665 47.02 -2.44 20.21
N LYS A 666 46.37 -1.42 19.63
CA LYS A 666 46.82 -0.02 19.69
C LYS A 666 46.86 0.53 21.11
N MET A 667 45.92 0.11 21.97
CA MET A 667 45.88 0.46 23.40
C MET A 667 46.85 -0.35 24.28
N GLY A 668 47.63 -1.27 23.70
CA GLY A 668 48.58 -2.12 24.44
C GLY A 668 47.95 -3.32 25.18
N ARG A 669 46.66 -3.60 24.94
CA ARG A 669 45.88 -4.70 25.53
C ARG A 669 45.95 -5.95 24.64
N GLY A 670 47.14 -6.56 24.56
CA GLY A 670 47.44 -7.62 23.60
C GLY A 670 46.68 -8.94 23.81
N ASP A 671 46.27 -9.22 25.04
CA ASP A 671 45.40 -10.34 25.43
C ASP A 671 43.98 -10.18 24.88
N LEU A 672 43.37 -9.01 25.08
CA LEU A 672 42.05 -8.70 24.53
C LEU A 672 42.09 -8.66 23.00
N ALA A 673 43.16 -8.10 22.42
CA ALA A 673 43.36 -8.09 20.97
C ALA A 673 43.38 -9.51 20.38
N ALA A 674 44.14 -10.43 21.01
CA ALA A 674 44.22 -11.81 20.56
C ALA A 674 42.86 -12.53 20.65
N ALA A 675 42.08 -12.27 21.71
CA ALA A 675 40.76 -12.86 21.87
C ALA A 675 39.78 -12.40 20.78
N GLU A 676 39.76 -11.11 20.46
CA GLU A 676 38.87 -10.57 19.41
C GLU A 676 39.28 -11.02 18.01
N TRP A 677 40.57 -11.04 17.69
CA TRP A 677 41.05 -11.58 16.41
C TRP A 677 40.75 -13.08 16.25
N GLU A 678 40.79 -13.86 17.33
CA GLU A 678 40.41 -15.28 17.30
C GLU A 678 38.90 -15.47 17.04
N LYS A 679 38.04 -14.63 17.64
CA LYS A 679 36.61 -14.60 17.31
C LYS A 679 36.38 -14.23 15.85
N SER A 680 37.04 -13.17 15.36
CA SER A 680 36.97 -12.75 13.97
C SER A 680 37.34 -13.87 12.99
N LEU A 681 38.45 -14.60 13.23
CA LEU A 681 38.83 -15.75 12.40
C LEU A 681 37.80 -16.88 12.43
N ASN A 682 37.17 -17.12 13.58
CA ASN A 682 36.11 -18.13 13.68
C ASN A 682 34.86 -17.73 12.88
N GLU A 683 34.49 -16.45 12.85
CA GLU A 683 33.38 -15.97 12.02
C GLU A 683 33.71 -15.96 10.52
N TRP A 684 34.96 -15.63 10.16
CA TRP A 684 35.43 -15.75 8.77
C TRP A 684 35.34 -17.19 8.26
N ARG A 685 35.69 -18.19 9.08
CA ARG A 685 35.59 -19.61 8.72
C ARG A 685 34.16 -20.09 8.48
N ARG A 686 33.17 -19.39 9.05
CA ARG A 686 31.73 -19.70 8.91
C ARG A 686 31.06 -18.89 7.78
N SER A 687 31.78 -17.92 7.21
CA SER A 687 31.26 -17.04 6.16
C SER A 687 31.16 -17.78 4.82
N LEU A 688 30.33 -17.26 3.92
CA LEU A 688 30.23 -17.82 2.56
C LEU A 688 31.55 -17.64 1.82
N PRO A 689 31.94 -18.56 0.93
CA PRO A 689 33.19 -18.41 0.17
C PRO A 689 33.33 -17.08 -0.55
N ALA A 690 32.23 -16.56 -1.13
CA ALA A 690 32.19 -15.28 -1.81
C ALA A 690 32.29 -14.05 -0.89
N ASP A 691 32.06 -14.21 0.42
CA ASP A 691 32.22 -13.15 1.42
C ASP A 691 33.67 -13.09 1.93
N VAL A 692 34.43 -14.19 1.87
CA VAL A 692 35.78 -14.29 2.45
C VAL A 692 36.79 -13.39 1.72
N GLU A 693 37.53 -12.61 2.49
CA GLU A 693 38.67 -11.82 2.01
C GLU A 693 40.00 -12.48 2.44
N PRO A 694 40.63 -13.31 1.57
CA PRO A 694 41.76 -14.15 1.99
C PRO A 694 42.97 -13.35 2.51
N GLU A 695 43.19 -12.15 1.95
CA GLU A 695 44.26 -11.25 2.36
C GLU A 695 44.06 -10.77 3.81
N LYS A 696 42.83 -10.35 4.17
CA LYS A 696 42.51 -9.93 5.54
C LYS A 696 42.60 -11.09 6.52
N VAL A 697 42.13 -12.28 6.15
CA VAL A 697 42.26 -13.49 6.97
C VAL A 697 43.74 -13.80 7.25
N ALA A 698 44.60 -13.79 6.22
CA ALA A 698 46.02 -14.04 6.38
C ALA A 698 46.73 -12.97 7.22
N GLU A 699 46.37 -11.69 7.07
CA GLU A 699 46.87 -10.61 7.91
C GLU A 699 46.51 -10.83 9.39
N LEU A 700 45.25 -11.20 9.63
CA LEU A 700 44.73 -11.43 10.97
C LEU A 700 45.37 -12.64 11.65
N GLU A 701 45.60 -13.74 10.92
CA GLU A 701 46.35 -14.91 11.42
C GLU A 701 47.78 -14.55 11.82
N LYS A 702 48.43 -13.67 11.04
CA LYS A 702 49.77 -13.15 11.36
C LYS A 702 49.73 -12.27 12.62
N LYS A 703 48.77 -11.35 12.73
CA LYS A 703 48.56 -10.49 13.92
C LYS A 703 48.36 -11.34 15.18
N LEU A 704 47.47 -12.33 15.12
CA LEU A 704 47.19 -13.25 16.23
C LEU A 704 48.42 -14.04 16.65
N SER A 705 49.14 -14.61 15.68
CA SER A 705 50.37 -15.37 15.93
C SER A 705 51.45 -14.53 16.60
N GLN A 706 51.63 -13.28 16.15
CA GLN A 706 52.59 -12.35 16.74
C GLN A 706 52.20 -11.95 18.16
N SER A 707 50.92 -11.67 18.42
CA SER A 707 50.45 -11.33 19.77
C SER A 707 50.63 -12.49 20.74
N LYS A 708 50.22 -13.72 20.36
CA LYS A 708 50.42 -14.93 21.19
C LYS A 708 51.90 -15.16 21.54
N ARG A 709 52.83 -14.95 20.60
CA ARG A 709 54.29 -15.01 20.88
C ARG A 709 54.75 -13.97 21.88
N ARG A 710 54.31 -12.71 21.75
CA ARG A 710 54.67 -11.63 22.69
C ARG A 710 54.15 -11.88 24.10
N LEU A 711 52.92 -12.41 24.22
CA LEU A 711 52.32 -12.79 25.51
C LEU A 711 53.10 -13.92 26.17
N ALA A 712 53.50 -14.95 25.41
CA ALA A 712 54.31 -16.05 25.90
C ALA A 712 55.74 -15.63 26.33
N GLN A 713 56.34 -14.64 25.67
CA GLN A 713 57.64 -14.08 26.07
C GLN A 713 57.52 -13.23 27.35
N LYS A 714 56.42 -12.49 27.52
CA LYS A 714 56.17 -11.75 28.77
C LYS A 714 55.97 -12.68 29.95
N SER A 715 55.20 -13.76 29.80
CA SER A 715 54.98 -14.74 30.89
C SER A 715 56.25 -15.50 31.28
N THR A 716 57.12 -15.83 30.33
CA THR A 716 58.42 -16.45 30.65
C THR A 716 59.40 -15.47 31.31
N SER A 717 59.38 -14.18 30.91
CA SER A 717 60.21 -13.15 31.53
C SER A 717 59.77 -12.74 32.95
N SER A 718 58.49 -12.87 33.30
CA SER A 718 58.00 -12.59 34.67
C SER A 718 58.30 -13.73 35.64
N VAL A 719 58.49 -14.96 35.14
CA VAL A 719 58.90 -16.13 35.94
C VAL A 719 60.43 -16.16 36.16
N ALA A 720 61.20 -15.44 35.33
CA ALA A 720 62.66 -15.42 35.37
C ALA A 720 63.29 -14.22 36.11
N LYS A 721 62.50 -13.40 36.83
CA LYS A 721 63.04 -12.40 37.77
C LYS A 721 63.09 -12.99 39.18
N PRO A 722 64.29 -13.25 39.75
CA PRO A 722 64.43 -13.70 41.14
C PRO A 722 64.04 -12.61 42.14
#